data_AF-A0A9P4YLY6-F1
#
_entry.id   AF-A0A9P4YLY6-F1
#
_cell.length_a   1.000
_cell.length_b   1.000
_cell.length_c   1.000
_cell.angle_alpha   90.00
_cell.angle_beta   90.00
_cell.angle_gamma   90.00
#
_symmetry.space_group_name_H-M   'P 1'
#
loop_
_entity.id
_entity.type
_entity.pdbx_description
1 polymer ?
#
loop_
_entity_poly.entity_id
_entity_poly.type
_entity_poly.pdbx_seq_one_letter_code
_entity_poly.pdbx_strand_id
1 'polypeptide(L)'
;MDDIDLNGIDTGFTKLSTAESTGMNAQDSDSSPTTESRTASGVAHRLQASRSVLSLAIGKDCVFAGLQGGDIVAWSLSTYESIASVAAHQESVLGLHLSPDKELLFSSGGDSTVNVWCTRTLEQLYSIESHHDPGDIFTTVYSSDRGTVYCGGQNTSIQWCDLQQNDIPQATGNKANKPHKFFDSMGPGATEPISTACQNGIESHQGQKLYFRKDQHRLFAHNGYVYCMRLVRGLVETSGGEVLLTGSGDGSVKIWELGHGPGVAPTELFMLQNRDESVLSISVDGTFLYCGLSGGAINVWNLESRQIIKTISSHTGDVWAIDIIKGLILSGDSDGVVKKFNSRFEELGTWIAHDGKMLTSTSGNVNNRWIFATGGNDNTVALWDLTDEKADSQEIPAISNDEMVNTLAKFIAYKTISGCSTFAGECAQGAIFLRRHCKYLGAQTKLLGTGQKKNPIVFAKFPANAPVKKDKSILFYGHYDVVGAGASHPKWNTDPFHLTSLNGYLYGRGVSDNKGPSLSALYAAAELYQRKQLSYNVVFLIEGEEESGSQGFGQAIRENKALIGPIDWILLANSYWLDDHIPCLTYGLRGVVHANIVVSSNQPDLHSGIDGSSLLDEPLKDLTLLLGTIVGPKGAINLPGFHDPILSLTPAEKARYDAIAEALLPHHPEIKNFESFTESLMHRWREPSLTIHCIDIPSCKKSTTTISRKAKASLSIRIVPNQESNKVAEDFINYAQAQFSELNSQNTLTVEITGTADPWLGDPDNELFEALSRAVTLTWTKQGNANQEYNYPPLNKPQLRCRPAPIHADSTDAAHVVTSSSSPKSPAATQKQHIPTSSTLVDPSTTSSSNGIKPTSTRESQGSAQEKRSRSISGQTDGNVRNLIKPIYIREGGSIPTIRLLEKEFGAPAAHLPCGQASDNAHLDNERLSIQNLYNSREIFKSMFSGN
;
A
#
# COMPACT_ATOMS: atom_id res chain seq x y z
N MET A 1 -41.74 21.98 41.96
CA MET A 1 -40.53 22.72 41.57
C MET A 1 -40.14 22.37 40.13
N ASP A 2 -40.90 22.75 39.11
CA ASP A 2 -42.26 23.35 39.04
C ASP A 2 -42.97 22.92 37.73
N ASP A 3 -44.24 23.29 37.64
CA ASP A 3 -45.31 22.68 36.85
C ASP A 3 -45.41 23.08 35.35
N ILE A 4 -45.97 22.15 34.54
CA ILE A 4 -47.07 22.32 33.52
C ILE A 4 -46.79 23.24 32.29
N ASP A 5 -47.05 22.85 31.03
CA ASP A 5 -48.40 22.80 30.42
C ASP A 5 -48.54 22.03 29.08
N LEU A 6 -49.80 21.85 28.64
CA LEU A 6 -50.29 21.13 27.45
C LEU A 6 -50.84 22.07 26.34
N ASN A 7 -51.34 21.47 25.23
CA ASN A 7 -51.90 22.08 24.00
C ASN A 7 -50.84 22.60 23.00
N GLY A 8 -50.91 22.46 21.67
CA GLY A 8 -51.87 21.89 20.70
C GLY A 8 -51.25 21.97 19.28
N ILE A 9 -51.89 21.76 18.12
CA ILE A 9 -53.29 21.48 17.71
C ILE A 9 -53.26 20.56 16.44
N ASP A 10 -54.41 19.99 16.09
CA ASP A 10 -54.77 19.06 14.99
C ASP A 10 -54.69 19.59 13.52
N THR A 11 -54.64 18.65 12.55
CA THR A 11 -55.13 18.61 11.14
C THR A 11 -54.31 17.55 10.37
N GLY A 12 -54.81 16.47 9.77
CA GLY A 12 -56.04 16.26 8.99
C GLY A 12 -55.69 16.22 7.48
N PHE A 13 -56.12 15.30 6.61
CA PHE A 13 -57.09 14.20 6.73
C PHE A 13 -56.94 13.19 5.55
N THR A 14 -57.26 11.90 5.79
CA THR A 14 -57.77 10.85 4.85
C THR A 14 -57.05 10.36 3.56
N LYS A 15 -57.04 9.02 3.46
CA LYS A 15 -57.00 8.17 2.24
C LYS A 15 -58.28 8.28 1.39
N LEU A 16 -58.17 7.92 0.11
CA LEU A 16 -59.08 7.14 -0.77
C LEU A 16 -58.56 7.32 -2.23
N SER A 17 -58.61 6.44 -3.22
CA SER A 17 -58.73 4.99 -3.43
C SER A 17 -58.94 4.81 -4.95
N THR A 18 -58.48 3.70 -5.54
CA THR A 18 -58.99 3.09 -6.81
C THR A 18 -59.09 3.92 -8.11
N ALA A 19 -58.39 3.47 -9.16
CA ALA A 19 -58.84 3.54 -10.56
C ALA A 19 -58.31 2.32 -11.35
N GLU A 20 -59.09 1.84 -12.30
CA GLU A 20 -58.92 0.53 -12.95
C GLU A 20 -58.13 0.58 -14.29
N SER A 21 -57.82 -0.61 -14.80
CA SER A 21 -57.21 -0.86 -16.10
C SER A 21 -58.09 -0.47 -17.29
N THR A 22 -57.51 0.16 -18.31
CA THR A 22 -57.90 -0.01 -19.71
C THR A 22 -56.64 -0.12 -20.58
N GLY A 23 -56.66 -0.97 -21.60
CA GLY A 23 -55.54 -1.17 -22.52
C GLY A 23 -55.92 -0.85 -23.97
N MET A 24 -54.94 -0.45 -24.77
CA MET A 24 -55.04 -0.42 -26.23
C MET A 24 -53.66 -0.59 -26.87
N ASN A 25 -53.59 -1.40 -27.93
CA ASN A 25 -52.40 -1.65 -28.76
C ASN A 25 -52.21 -0.55 -29.82
N ALA A 26 -50.95 -0.27 -30.22
CA ALA A 26 -50.52 -0.34 -31.63
C ALA A 26 -49.01 0.00 -31.85
N GLN A 27 -48.26 -1.02 -32.31
CA GLN A 27 -47.24 -1.02 -33.38
C GLN A 27 -45.94 -0.17 -33.30
N ASP A 28 -44.85 -0.91 -33.03
CA ASP A 28 -43.66 -1.09 -33.89
C ASP A 28 -42.86 0.11 -34.46
N SER A 29 -41.59 0.20 -34.05
CA SER A 29 -40.47 0.18 -35.01
C SER A 29 -39.12 -0.18 -34.37
N ASP A 30 -38.58 -1.30 -34.83
CA ASP A 30 -37.16 -1.72 -34.91
C ASP A 30 -36.07 -0.95 -34.12
N SER A 31 -35.43 -1.65 -33.18
CA SER A 31 -33.97 -1.55 -33.01
C SER A 31 -33.37 -2.87 -32.53
N SER A 32 -32.18 -3.19 -33.05
CA SER A 32 -31.47 -4.48 -32.94
C SER A 32 -31.12 -4.91 -31.51
N PRO A 33 -30.98 -6.22 -31.23
CA PRO A 33 -30.70 -6.73 -29.89
C PRO A 33 -29.31 -6.29 -29.41
N THR A 34 -29.28 -5.39 -28.43
CA THR A 34 -28.11 -5.21 -27.58
C THR A 34 -27.90 -6.48 -26.77
N THR A 35 -26.72 -7.07 -26.87
CA THR A 35 -26.34 -8.28 -26.14
C THR A 35 -26.24 -7.99 -24.64
N GLU A 36 -27.36 -8.10 -23.93
CA GLU A 36 -27.37 -7.97 -22.48
C GLU A 36 -26.46 -9.02 -21.84
N SER A 37 -25.46 -8.55 -21.10
CA SER A 37 -24.57 -9.37 -20.29
C SER A 37 -25.39 -10.11 -19.23
N ARG A 38 -25.62 -11.42 -19.44
CA ARG A 38 -26.17 -12.30 -18.41
C ARG A 38 -25.18 -12.48 -17.26
N THR A 39 -25.25 -11.59 -16.27
CA THR A 39 -24.57 -11.72 -14.97
C THR A 39 -25.55 -11.48 -13.84
N ALA A 40 -26.65 -12.24 -13.83
CA ALA A 40 -27.64 -12.28 -12.76
C ALA A 40 -27.46 -13.57 -11.94
N SER A 41 -26.59 -13.54 -10.92
CA SER A 41 -26.57 -14.57 -9.87
C SER A 41 -27.78 -14.35 -8.96
N GLY A 42 -28.93 -14.92 -9.32
CA GLY A 42 -30.11 -14.94 -8.46
C GLY A 42 -29.97 -15.98 -7.33
N VAL A 43 -30.95 -16.01 -6.43
CA VAL A 43 -31.09 -17.13 -5.47
C VAL A 43 -31.26 -18.42 -6.28
N ALA A 44 -30.36 -19.37 -6.10
CA ALA A 44 -30.35 -20.61 -6.88
C ALA A 44 -31.51 -21.53 -6.49
N HIS A 45 -31.78 -21.68 -5.18
CA HIS A 45 -32.92 -22.43 -4.65
C HIS A 45 -33.45 -21.79 -3.37
N ARG A 46 -34.76 -21.97 -3.12
CA ARG A 46 -35.40 -21.66 -1.82
C ARG A 46 -35.98 -22.95 -1.23
N LEU A 47 -35.74 -23.18 0.05
CA LEU A 47 -36.32 -24.27 0.83
C LEU A 47 -37.34 -23.70 1.79
N GLN A 48 -38.46 -24.41 2.00
CA GLN A 48 -39.49 -24.02 2.95
C GLN A 48 -39.32 -24.85 4.24
N ALA A 49 -39.09 -24.16 5.36
CA ALA A 49 -39.18 -24.72 6.70
C ALA A 49 -40.60 -24.57 7.27
N SER A 50 -40.89 -25.32 8.33
CA SER A 50 -42.16 -25.26 9.07
C SER A 50 -42.29 -24.01 9.95
N ARG A 51 -41.16 -23.40 10.32
CA ARG A 51 -41.01 -22.28 11.27
C ARG A 51 -39.75 -21.46 10.97
N SER A 52 -39.56 -20.35 11.68
CA SER A 52 -38.44 -19.41 11.49
C SER A 52 -37.11 -20.14 11.58
N VAL A 53 -36.21 -19.86 10.64
CA VAL A 53 -34.86 -20.43 10.61
C VAL A 53 -33.92 -19.53 11.40
N LEU A 54 -33.33 -20.08 12.47
CA LEU A 54 -32.51 -19.33 13.43
C LEU A 54 -31.02 -19.62 13.31
N SER A 55 -30.66 -20.81 12.82
CA SER A 55 -29.27 -21.24 12.64
C SER A 55 -29.12 -22.18 11.44
N LEU A 56 -27.96 -22.17 10.78
CA LEU A 56 -27.67 -22.99 9.60
C LEU A 56 -26.27 -23.61 9.65
N ALA A 57 -26.11 -24.81 9.07
CA ALA A 57 -24.80 -25.43 8.84
C ALA A 57 -24.77 -26.28 7.55
N ILE A 58 -23.69 -26.17 6.77
CA ILE A 58 -23.50 -26.91 5.50
C ILE A 58 -22.62 -28.16 5.70
N GLY A 59 -23.27 -29.33 5.65
CA GLY A 59 -22.67 -30.66 5.79
C GLY A 59 -21.84 -31.11 4.57
N LYS A 60 -21.73 -32.43 4.36
CA LYS A 60 -21.00 -33.00 3.20
C LYS A 60 -21.84 -33.03 1.93
N ASP A 61 -23.14 -33.20 2.11
CA ASP A 61 -24.15 -33.48 1.08
C ASP A 61 -25.52 -32.86 1.42
N CYS A 62 -25.68 -32.29 2.61
CA CYS A 62 -26.91 -31.71 3.13
C CYS A 62 -26.71 -30.33 3.79
N VAL A 63 -27.78 -29.55 3.90
CA VAL A 63 -27.86 -28.35 4.75
C VAL A 63 -28.76 -28.63 5.95
N PHE A 64 -28.27 -28.30 7.14
CA PHE A 64 -29.02 -28.37 8.40
C PHE A 64 -29.54 -26.99 8.75
N ALA A 65 -30.80 -26.89 9.17
CA ALA A 65 -31.37 -25.68 9.76
C ALA A 65 -31.93 -25.96 11.15
N GLY A 66 -31.58 -25.11 12.11
CA GLY A 66 -32.17 -25.06 13.43
C GLY A 66 -33.36 -24.12 13.43
N LEU A 67 -34.51 -24.63 13.89
CA LEU A 67 -35.79 -23.93 13.82
C LEU A 67 -36.23 -23.36 15.17
N GLN A 68 -37.09 -22.36 15.11
CA GLN A 68 -37.83 -21.86 16.26
C GLN A 68 -38.71 -22.96 16.87
N GLY A 69 -38.52 -23.22 18.17
CA GLY A 69 -39.21 -24.30 18.88
C GLY A 69 -38.56 -25.69 18.80
N GLY A 70 -37.31 -25.80 18.36
CA GLY A 70 -36.43 -26.89 18.77
C GLY A 70 -36.12 -27.98 17.75
N ASP A 71 -36.72 -27.95 16.57
CA ASP A 71 -36.44 -28.91 15.51
C ASP A 71 -35.13 -28.58 14.76
N ILE A 72 -34.36 -29.61 14.40
CA ILE A 72 -33.33 -29.55 13.35
C ILE A 72 -33.86 -30.28 12.13
N VAL A 73 -33.86 -29.60 10.98
CA VAL A 73 -34.26 -30.17 9.68
C VAL A 73 -33.05 -30.25 8.76
N ALA A 74 -32.91 -31.36 8.03
CA ALA A 74 -31.86 -31.58 7.05
C ALA A 74 -32.46 -31.70 5.63
N TRP A 75 -31.91 -30.94 4.66
CA TRP A 75 -32.25 -31.08 3.24
C TRP A 75 -31.03 -31.49 2.42
N SER A 76 -31.26 -32.31 1.39
CA SER A 76 -30.23 -32.70 0.43
C SER A 76 -29.78 -31.51 -0.43
N LEU A 77 -28.47 -31.33 -0.62
CA LEU A 77 -27.92 -30.33 -1.54
C LEU A 77 -27.87 -30.82 -2.99
N SER A 78 -28.24 -32.09 -3.25
CA SER A 78 -28.36 -32.65 -4.60
C SER A 78 -29.81 -32.72 -5.10
N THR A 79 -30.79 -32.92 -4.22
CA THR A 79 -32.23 -32.98 -4.60
C THR A 79 -33.08 -31.85 -4.02
N TYR A 80 -32.59 -31.13 -3.01
CA TYR A 80 -33.33 -30.10 -2.25
C TYR A 80 -34.56 -30.62 -1.50
N GLU A 81 -34.72 -31.94 -1.41
CA GLU A 81 -35.75 -32.61 -0.62
C GLU A 81 -35.32 -32.71 0.85
N SER A 82 -36.30 -32.71 1.75
CA SER A 82 -36.05 -32.95 3.18
C SER A 82 -35.67 -34.42 3.41
N ILE A 83 -34.51 -34.64 4.02
CA ILE A 83 -33.98 -35.96 4.36
C ILE A 83 -34.55 -36.42 5.71
N ALA A 84 -34.53 -35.52 6.69
CA ALA A 84 -34.87 -35.83 8.08
C ALA A 84 -35.26 -34.57 8.86
N SER A 85 -36.01 -34.78 9.95
CA SER A 85 -36.37 -33.77 10.95
C SER A 85 -36.27 -34.43 12.32
N VAL A 86 -35.62 -33.79 13.28
CA VAL A 86 -35.46 -34.29 14.66
C VAL A 86 -35.74 -33.17 15.66
N ALA A 87 -36.54 -33.48 16.68
CA ALA A 87 -36.72 -32.60 17.84
C ALA A 87 -35.40 -32.60 18.64
N ALA A 88 -34.64 -31.51 18.54
CA ALA A 88 -33.28 -31.42 19.05
C ALA A 88 -33.17 -30.71 20.40
N HIS A 89 -34.12 -29.82 20.69
CA HIS A 89 -34.18 -28.97 21.88
C HIS A 89 -35.64 -28.80 22.34
N GLN A 90 -35.85 -28.44 23.62
CA GLN A 90 -37.17 -28.11 24.15
C GLN A 90 -37.64 -26.70 23.75
N GLU A 91 -36.67 -25.83 23.44
CA GLU A 91 -36.88 -24.48 22.92
C GLU A 91 -36.11 -24.29 21.60
N SER A 92 -36.16 -23.10 21.02
CA SER A 92 -35.49 -22.71 19.77
C SER A 92 -34.02 -23.15 19.66
N VAL A 93 -33.63 -23.63 18.46
CA VAL A 93 -32.23 -23.98 18.13
C VAL A 93 -31.49 -22.72 17.65
N LEU A 94 -30.74 -22.10 18.55
CA LEU A 94 -30.12 -20.78 18.36
C LEU A 94 -28.79 -20.83 17.60
N GLY A 95 -28.06 -21.95 17.68
CA GLY A 95 -26.77 -22.11 17.01
C GLY A 95 -26.58 -23.52 16.45
N LEU A 96 -25.94 -23.61 15.29
CA LEU A 96 -25.45 -24.84 14.69
C LEU A 96 -23.98 -24.69 14.29
N HIS A 97 -23.17 -25.70 14.59
CA HIS A 97 -21.75 -25.74 14.23
C HIS A 97 -21.35 -27.16 13.80
N LEU A 98 -20.49 -27.28 12.79
CA LEU A 98 -19.99 -28.58 12.33
C LEU A 98 -18.53 -28.75 12.74
N SER A 99 -18.14 -29.98 13.08
CA SER A 99 -16.73 -30.34 13.23
C SER A 99 -15.95 -30.16 11.91
N PRO A 100 -14.62 -29.94 11.94
CA PRO A 100 -13.83 -29.76 10.73
C PRO A 100 -13.87 -30.92 9.73
N ASP A 101 -14.12 -32.15 10.20
CA ASP A 101 -14.33 -33.35 9.38
C ASP A 101 -15.78 -33.53 8.90
N LYS A 102 -16.70 -32.67 9.35
CA LYS A 102 -18.16 -32.69 9.13
C LYS A 102 -18.86 -34.00 9.53
N GLU A 103 -18.32 -34.76 10.49
CA GLU A 103 -18.96 -35.97 11.05
C GLU A 103 -19.84 -35.68 12.28
N LEU A 104 -19.58 -34.58 12.99
CA LEU A 104 -20.33 -34.13 14.17
C LEU A 104 -21.02 -32.78 13.90
N LEU A 105 -22.29 -32.71 14.29
CA LEU A 105 -23.08 -31.47 14.35
C LEU A 105 -23.30 -31.11 15.82
N PHE A 106 -23.01 -29.87 16.19
CA PHE A 106 -23.28 -29.28 17.49
C PHE A 106 -24.48 -28.35 17.36
N SER A 107 -25.45 -28.47 18.27
CA SER A 107 -26.60 -27.57 18.36
C SER A 107 -26.69 -26.94 19.74
N SER A 108 -27.04 -25.66 19.80
CA SER A 108 -27.30 -24.95 21.05
C SER A 108 -28.72 -24.38 21.09
N GLY A 109 -29.37 -24.45 22.25
CA GLY A 109 -30.77 -24.07 22.41
C GLY A 109 -31.03 -23.00 23.48
N GLY A 110 -32.24 -22.44 23.45
CA GLY A 110 -32.80 -21.61 24.54
C GLY A 110 -33.03 -22.41 25.84
N ASP A 111 -33.15 -23.74 25.72
CA ASP A 111 -33.24 -24.68 26.84
C ASP A 111 -31.94 -24.83 27.65
N SER A 112 -30.93 -24.00 27.35
CA SER A 112 -29.62 -23.96 28.02
C SER A 112 -28.79 -25.24 27.88
N THR A 113 -29.02 -26.03 26.82
CA THR A 113 -28.23 -27.24 26.51
C THR A 113 -27.43 -27.09 25.22
N VAL A 114 -26.35 -27.88 25.12
CA VAL A 114 -25.62 -28.11 23.85
C VAL A 114 -25.69 -29.59 23.53
N ASN A 115 -26.28 -29.95 22.39
CA ASN A 115 -26.42 -31.33 21.95
C ASN A 115 -25.46 -31.63 20.79
N VAL A 116 -24.94 -32.86 20.75
CA VAL A 116 -23.96 -33.31 19.74
C VAL A 116 -24.57 -34.49 18.99
N TRP A 117 -24.55 -34.41 17.66
CA TRP A 117 -25.26 -35.31 16.76
C TRP A 117 -24.31 -35.92 15.72
N CYS A 118 -24.53 -37.17 15.33
CA CYS A 118 -23.89 -37.73 14.15
C CYS A 118 -24.51 -37.13 12.88
N THR A 119 -23.72 -36.53 11.97
CA THR A 119 -24.27 -35.92 10.75
C THR A 119 -24.90 -36.92 9.78
N ARG A 120 -24.52 -38.20 9.87
CA ARG A 120 -25.00 -39.26 8.97
C ARG A 120 -26.32 -39.90 9.40
N THR A 121 -26.53 -40.06 10.71
CA THR A 121 -27.73 -40.73 11.26
C THR A 121 -28.69 -39.75 11.94
N LEU A 122 -28.23 -38.53 12.26
CA LEU A 122 -28.89 -37.58 13.16
C LEU A 122 -29.27 -38.18 14.53
N GLU A 123 -28.56 -39.22 14.96
CA GLU A 123 -28.63 -39.71 16.32
C GLU A 123 -27.83 -38.80 17.26
N GLN A 124 -28.39 -38.56 18.44
CA GLN A 124 -27.74 -37.78 19.48
C GLN A 124 -26.67 -38.61 20.17
N LEU A 125 -25.42 -38.16 20.10
CA LEU A 125 -24.27 -38.77 20.74
C LEU A 125 -24.08 -38.25 22.16
N TYR A 126 -24.22 -36.93 22.36
CA TYR A 126 -24.03 -36.28 23.65
C TYR A 126 -25.10 -35.21 23.93
N SER A 127 -25.36 -34.99 25.22
CA SER A 127 -26.12 -33.84 25.72
C SER A 127 -25.34 -33.18 26.85
N ILE A 128 -24.95 -31.91 26.65
CA ILE A 128 -24.14 -31.14 27.58
C ILE A 128 -25.07 -30.15 28.32
N GLU A 129 -25.35 -30.44 29.59
CA GLU A 129 -26.13 -29.56 30.49
C GLU A 129 -25.18 -28.65 31.30
N SER A 130 -25.50 -27.36 31.50
CA SER A 130 -24.71 -26.51 32.42
C SER A 130 -25.21 -26.60 33.86
N HIS A 131 -24.29 -26.62 34.83
CA HIS A 131 -24.63 -26.53 36.26
C HIS A 131 -25.14 -25.14 36.68
N HIS A 132 -24.78 -24.10 35.92
CA HIS A 132 -25.23 -22.72 36.11
C HIS A 132 -26.10 -22.32 34.93
N ASP A 133 -27.25 -21.68 35.15
CA ASP A 133 -28.13 -21.25 34.05
C ASP A 133 -27.38 -20.22 33.18
N PRO A 134 -27.04 -20.55 31.92
CA PRO A 134 -26.40 -19.62 31.00
C PRO A 134 -27.41 -18.66 30.35
N GLY A 135 -28.71 -18.87 30.58
CA GLY A 135 -29.77 -18.37 29.70
C GLY A 135 -29.71 -19.05 28.34
N ASP A 136 -30.00 -18.28 27.31
CA ASP A 136 -29.88 -18.71 25.91
C ASP A 136 -28.40 -18.95 25.52
N ILE A 137 -28.12 -20.04 24.80
CA ILE A 137 -26.78 -20.32 24.24
C ILE A 137 -26.78 -19.99 22.75
N PHE A 138 -26.34 -18.78 22.40
CA PHE A 138 -26.40 -18.25 21.03
C PHE A 138 -25.42 -18.91 20.06
N THR A 139 -24.26 -19.36 20.54
CA THR A 139 -23.16 -19.77 19.64
C THR A 139 -22.28 -20.85 20.26
N THR A 140 -21.78 -21.75 19.41
CA THR A 140 -20.89 -22.87 19.75
C THR A 140 -19.79 -23.03 18.71
N VAL A 141 -18.61 -23.46 19.15
CA VAL A 141 -17.47 -23.83 18.28
C VAL A 141 -16.73 -25.05 18.85
N TYR A 142 -16.16 -25.89 17.98
CA TYR A 142 -15.46 -27.11 18.38
C TYR A 142 -13.99 -27.14 17.93
N SER A 143 -13.09 -27.34 18.88
CA SER A 143 -11.65 -27.50 18.62
C SER A 143 -11.28 -28.98 18.51
N SER A 144 -11.06 -29.44 17.28
CA SER A 144 -10.66 -30.83 16.99
C SER A 144 -9.28 -31.20 17.57
N ASP A 145 -8.34 -30.25 17.64
CA ASP A 145 -7.01 -30.44 18.27
C ASP A 145 -7.11 -30.75 19.77
N ARG A 146 -8.23 -30.37 20.41
CA ARG A 146 -8.39 -30.34 21.88
C ARG A 146 -9.54 -31.22 22.38
N GLY A 147 -10.35 -31.80 21.50
CA GLY A 147 -11.60 -32.46 21.87
C GLY A 147 -12.62 -31.55 22.57
N THR A 148 -12.41 -30.22 22.55
CA THR A 148 -13.10 -29.27 23.43
C THR A 148 -14.12 -28.44 22.67
N VAL A 149 -15.36 -28.42 23.15
CA VAL A 149 -16.45 -27.52 22.73
C VAL A 149 -16.36 -26.24 23.56
N TYR A 150 -16.55 -25.08 22.92
CA TYR A 150 -16.72 -23.78 23.57
C TYR A 150 -18.09 -23.20 23.21
N CYS A 151 -18.77 -22.55 24.15
CA CYS A 151 -20.05 -21.89 23.89
C CYS A 151 -20.16 -20.50 24.55
N GLY A 152 -20.96 -19.63 23.93
CA GLY A 152 -21.27 -18.28 24.39
C GLY A 152 -22.73 -18.17 24.84
N GLY A 153 -22.95 -17.64 26.04
CA GLY A 153 -24.28 -17.54 26.66
C GLY A 153 -24.78 -16.12 26.87
N GLN A 154 -26.09 -16.00 27.10
CA GLN A 154 -26.78 -14.78 27.50
C GLN A 154 -26.27 -14.23 28.85
N ASN A 155 -25.82 -15.08 29.76
CA ASN A 155 -25.21 -14.67 31.03
C ASN A 155 -23.78 -14.07 30.91
N THR A 156 -23.40 -13.63 29.71
CA THR A 156 -22.09 -13.04 29.34
C THR A 156 -20.87 -13.95 29.57
N SER A 157 -21.10 -15.25 29.81
CA SER A 157 -20.05 -16.24 30.03
C SER A 157 -19.60 -16.96 28.76
N ILE A 158 -18.33 -17.38 28.75
CA ILE A 158 -17.81 -18.42 27.87
C ILE A 158 -17.68 -19.69 28.70
N GLN A 159 -18.24 -20.80 28.24
CA GLN A 159 -18.12 -22.12 28.88
C GLN A 159 -17.42 -23.10 27.94
N TRP A 160 -16.78 -24.13 28.49
CA TRP A 160 -16.13 -25.17 27.69
C TRP A 160 -16.27 -26.56 28.28
N CYS A 161 -16.30 -27.59 27.42
CA CYS A 161 -16.43 -28.98 27.82
C CYS A 161 -15.60 -29.87 26.90
N ASP A 162 -14.91 -30.87 27.47
CA ASP A 162 -14.12 -31.86 26.73
C ASP A 162 -15.00 -33.10 26.46
N LEU A 163 -15.14 -33.48 25.19
CA LEU A 163 -15.93 -34.64 24.78
C LEU A 163 -15.28 -35.99 25.18
N GLN A 164 -13.99 -36.01 25.51
CA GLN A 164 -13.29 -37.22 25.97
C GLN A 164 -13.40 -37.44 27.48
N GLN A 165 -14.19 -36.62 28.18
CA GLN A 165 -14.29 -36.61 29.63
C GLN A 165 -15.14 -37.78 30.17
N ASN A 166 -14.48 -38.72 30.86
CA ASN A 166 -15.13 -39.83 31.57
C ASN A 166 -15.64 -39.36 32.95
N ASP A 167 -16.82 -38.75 33.00
CA ASP A 167 -17.48 -38.43 34.27
C ASP A 167 -18.31 -39.61 34.82
N ILE A 168 -18.00 -39.98 36.07
CA ILE A 168 -18.80 -40.93 36.86
C ILE A 168 -20.02 -40.16 37.38
N PRO A 169 -21.27 -40.66 37.20
CA PRO A 169 -22.46 -39.95 37.66
C PRO A 169 -22.47 -39.83 39.19
N GLN A 170 -22.16 -38.64 39.71
CA GLN A 170 -22.40 -38.35 41.13
C GLN A 170 -23.91 -38.27 41.41
N ALA A 171 -24.31 -38.87 42.52
CA ALA A 171 -25.69 -39.19 42.82
C ALA A 171 -26.63 -37.95 42.80
N THR A 172 -27.82 -38.18 42.27
CA THR A 172 -28.88 -37.19 42.12
C THR A 172 -29.29 -36.52 43.43
N GLY A 173 -29.01 -35.23 43.57
CA GLY A 173 -29.87 -34.34 44.35
C GLY A 173 -31.14 -34.06 43.54
N ASN A 174 -32.32 -34.25 44.14
CA ASN A 174 -33.61 -34.11 43.46
C ASN A 174 -33.72 -32.82 42.63
N LYS A 175 -33.98 -32.94 41.32
CA LYS A 175 -34.47 -31.82 40.49
C LYS A 175 -35.89 -31.47 40.95
N ALA A 176 -36.01 -30.70 42.04
CA ALA A 176 -37.24 -30.00 42.36
C ALA A 176 -37.56 -29.03 41.21
N ASN A 177 -38.84 -28.90 40.85
CA ASN A 177 -39.34 -28.11 39.71
C ASN A 177 -38.56 -26.79 39.54
N LYS A 178 -37.86 -26.63 38.40
CA LYS A 178 -37.47 -25.28 37.95
C LYS A 178 -38.77 -24.54 37.61
N PRO A 179 -39.07 -23.37 38.22
CA PRO A 179 -40.24 -22.59 37.86
C PRO A 179 -40.13 -22.08 36.42
N HIS A 180 -41.28 -21.84 35.79
CA HIS A 180 -41.38 -21.45 34.38
C HIS A 180 -40.76 -20.07 34.17
N LYS A 181 -39.81 -19.92 33.23
CA LYS A 181 -38.98 -18.71 32.99
C LYS A 181 -39.75 -17.42 32.56
N PHE A 182 -41.07 -17.34 32.73
CA PHE A 182 -41.90 -16.22 32.23
C PHE A 182 -43.02 -15.71 33.15
N PHE A 183 -43.36 -16.41 34.24
CA PHE A 183 -44.38 -15.93 35.20
C PHE A 183 -43.96 -16.24 36.63
N ASP A 184 -43.30 -15.27 37.28
CA ASP A 184 -43.19 -15.21 38.75
C ASP A 184 -42.96 -13.79 39.30
N SER A 185 -43.45 -12.77 38.58
CA SER A 185 -43.65 -11.43 39.14
C SER A 185 -44.90 -11.45 40.03
N MET A 186 -44.75 -11.97 41.24
CA MET A 186 -45.79 -11.97 42.29
C MET A 186 -46.16 -10.53 42.67
N GLY A 187 -47.19 -9.99 42.02
CA GLY A 187 -47.85 -8.75 42.44
C GLY A 187 -48.55 -8.95 43.81
N PRO A 188 -48.55 -7.95 44.70
CA PRO A 188 -49.07 -8.12 46.06
C PRO A 188 -50.60 -8.27 46.05
N GLY A 189 -51.10 -9.49 46.28
CA GLY A 189 -52.51 -9.74 46.64
C GLY A 189 -53.30 -10.80 45.87
N ALA A 190 -52.69 -11.60 44.99
CA ALA A 190 -53.40 -12.66 44.26
C ALA A 190 -53.29 -14.04 44.95
N THR A 191 -54.39 -14.82 44.93
CA THR A 191 -54.43 -16.22 45.40
C THR A 191 -54.45 -17.17 44.19
N GLU A 192 -53.85 -18.35 44.31
CA GLU A 192 -53.61 -19.29 43.21
C GLU A 192 -54.89 -19.80 42.49
N PRO A 193 -54.87 -19.91 41.15
CA PRO A 193 -55.70 -20.86 40.42
C PRO A 193 -54.96 -22.20 40.27
N ILE A 194 -55.61 -23.29 40.68
CA ILE A 194 -55.08 -24.66 40.56
C ILE A 194 -54.94 -25.04 39.09
N SER A 195 -53.70 -25.30 38.63
CA SER A 195 -53.47 -25.82 37.28
C SER A 195 -53.68 -27.34 37.22
N THR A 196 -54.58 -27.77 36.34
CA THR A 196 -54.87 -29.18 36.07
C THR A 196 -53.70 -29.85 35.34
N ALA A 197 -53.30 -31.03 35.82
CA ALA A 197 -52.21 -31.81 35.24
C ALA A 197 -52.55 -32.40 33.85
N CYS A 198 -51.67 -32.16 32.87
CA CYS A 198 -51.72 -32.76 31.53
C CYS A 198 -50.42 -33.54 31.23
N GLN A 199 -50.47 -34.83 31.56
CA GLN A 199 -49.70 -36.00 31.11
C GLN A 199 -48.53 -35.86 30.09
N ASN A 200 -47.36 -36.37 30.52
CA ASN A 200 -46.43 -37.32 29.88
C ASN A 200 -46.12 -37.31 28.36
N GLY A 201 -44.81 -37.37 28.07
CA GLY A 201 -44.19 -37.63 26.74
C GLY A 201 -43.45 -36.38 26.25
N ILE A 202 -42.15 -36.38 25.95
CA ILE A 202 -41.34 -37.41 25.29
C ILE A 202 -40.01 -37.65 26.05
N GLU A 203 -39.69 -38.91 26.36
CA GLU A 203 -38.31 -39.34 26.72
C GLU A 203 -37.71 -40.12 25.54
N SER A 204 -36.83 -39.51 24.75
CA SER A 204 -36.19 -40.19 23.61
C SER A 204 -34.79 -39.68 23.24
N HIS A 205 -34.01 -39.24 24.24
CA HIS A 205 -32.63 -38.76 24.05
C HIS A 205 -31.64 -39.78 24.62
N GLN A 206 -31.09 -40.64 23.76
CA GLN A 206 -30.24 -41.78 24.14
C GLN A 206 -28.74 -41.44 24.27
N GLY A 207 -28.34 -40.19 24.00
CA GLY A 207 -26.94 -39.76 24.06
C GLY A 207 -26.35 -39.71 25.48
N GLN A 208 -25.03 -39.78 25.58
CA GLN A 208 -24.29 -39.67 26.84
C GLN A 208 -24.43 -38.25 27.41
N LYS A 209 -24.80 -38.14 28.70
CA LYS A 209 -24.86 -36.84 29.38
C LYS A 209 -23.48 -36.41 29.86
N LEU A 210 -23.14 -35.17 29.53
CA LEU A 210 -21.94 -34.45 29.99
C LEU A 210 -22.39 -33.17 30.70
N TYR A 211 -21.50 -32.56 31.47
CA TYR A 211 -21.78 -31.32 32.19
C TYR A 211 -20.67 -30.29 31.99
N PHE A 212 -21.04 -29.02 31.80
CA PHE A 212 -20.08 -27.92 31.96
C PHE A 212 -19.69 -27.85 33.44
N ARG A 213 -18.46 -28.29 33.77
CA ARG A 213 -18.00 -28.34 35.16
C ARG A 213 -17.87 -26.94 35.76
N LYS A 214 -17.92 -26.85 37.09
CA LYS A 214 -17.89 -25.57 37.84
C LYS A 214 -16.59 -24.77 37.64
N ASP A 215 -15.51 -25.41 37.22
CA ASP A 215 -14.21 -24.82 36.88
C ASP A 215 -14.06 -24.50 35.37
N GLN A 216 -14.98 -24.97 34.52
CA GLN A 216 -14.90 -24.86 33.06
C GLN A 216 -15.80 -23.76 32.48
N HIS A 217 -15.90 -22.64 33.18
CA HIS A 217 -16.59 -21.46 32.70
C HIS A 217 -15.92 -20.16 33.16
N ARG A 218 -16.07 -19.11 32.36
CA ARG A 218 -15.60 -17.76 32.65
C ARG A 218 -16.78 -16.80 32.66
N LEU A 219 -17.34 -16.55 33.85
CA LEU A 219 -18.35 -15.50 34.06
C LEU A 219 -17.77 -14.14 33.68
N PHE A 220 -18.62 -13.25 33.14
CA PHE A 220 -18.21 -11.91 32.71
C PHE A 220 -17.00 -11.94 31.76
N ALA A 221 -16.99 -12.90 30.83
CA ALA A 221 -16.02 -12.90 29.73
C ALA A 221 -16.20 -11.64 28.87
N HIS A 222 -17.45 -11.18 28.74
CA HIS A 222 -17.86 -9.89 28.21
C HIS A 222 -18.83 -9.17 29.17
N ASN A 223 -19.14 -7.91 28.88
CA ASN A 223 -20.17 -7.12 29.54
C ASN A 223 -21.53 -7.18 28.83
N GLY A 224 -21.64 -7.95 27.74
CA GLY A 224 -22.87 -8.18 26.97
C GLY A 224 -23.00 -9.64 26.52
N TYR A 225 -24.09 -9.95 25.81
CA TYR A 225 -24.35 -11.28 25.30
C TYR A 225 -23.30 -11.69 24.26
N VAL A 226 -22.82 -12.94 24.31
CA VAL A 226 -21.84 -13.46 23.35
C VAL A 226 -22.58 -14.01 22.14
N TYR A 227 -22.71 -13.22 21.07
CA TYR A 227 -23.51 -13.57 19.90
C TYR A 227 -22.77 -14.48 18.91
N CYS A 228 -21.46 -14.29 18.74
CA CYS A 228 -20.70 -15.02 17.71
C CYS A 228 -19.31 -15.44 18.20
N MET A 229 -18.88 -16.64 17.78
CA MET A 229 -17.58 -17.22 18.13
C MET A 229 -16.92 -17.87 16.90
N ARG A 230 -15.59 -17.80 16.81
CA ARG A 230 -14.83 -18.43 15.71
C ARG A 230 -13.46 -18.91 16.17
N LEU A 231 -13.06 -20.12 15.77
CA LEU A 231 -11.69 -20.61 15.92
C LEU A 231 -10.86 -20.26 14.68
N VAL A 232 -9.63 -19.77 14.89
CA VAL A 232 -8.71 -19.32 13.84
C VAL A 232 -7.30 -19.85 14.13
N ARG A 233 -6.55 -20.23 13.10
CA ARG A 233 -5.16 -20.72 13.22
C ARG A 233 -4.18 -19.77 12.53
N GLY A 234 -2.96 -19.70 13.06
CA GLY A 234 -1.86 -18.94 12.46
C GLY A 234 -2.00 -17.41 12.54
N LEU A 235 -2.87 -16.90 13.42
CA LEU A 235 -3.11 -15.46 13.57
C LEU A 235 -2.01 -14.74 14.36
N VAL A 236 -1.36 -15.44 15.29
CA VAL A 236 -0.36 -14.89 16.22
C VAL A 236 0.90 -15.76 16.14
N GLU A 237 1.98 -15.22 15.58
CA GLU A 237 3.23 -15.98 15.35
C GLU A 237 3.86 -16.52 16.66
N THR A 238 3.61 -15.88 17.81
CA THR A 238 4.18 -16.28 19.11
C THR A 238 3.48 -17.45 19.80
N SER A 239 2.22 -17.79 19.46
CA SER A 239 1.47 -18.85 20.15
C SER A 239 1.46 -20.19 19.41
N GLY A 240 1.82 -20.22 18.12
CA GLY A 240 1.94 -21.44 17.31
C GLY A 240 0.66 -22.29 17.19
N GLY A 241 -0.49 -21.77 17.62
CA GLY A 241 -1.68 -22.56 17.92
C GLY A 241 -3.00 -21.90 17.53
N GLU A 242 -4.08 -22.63 17.78
CA GLU A 242 -5.45 -22.19 17.54
C GLU A 242 -5.92 -21.17 18.60
N VAL A 243 -6.48 -20.05 18.13
CA VAL A 243 -7.04 -18.98 18.96
C VAL A 243 -8.56 -18.91 18.76
N LEU A 244 -9.25 -18.46 19.81
CA LEU A 244 -10.69 -18.26 19.83
C LEU A 244 -11.00 -16.76 19.72
N LEU A 245 -11.90 -16.38 18.82
CA LEU A 245 -12.44 -15.03 18.72
C LEU A 245 -13.89 -15.05 19.21
N THR A 246 -14.29 -14.05 19.99
CA THR A 246 -15.66 -13.87 20.48
C THR A 246 -16.14 -12.44 20.27
N GLY A 247 -17.29 -12.28 19.61
CA GLY A 247 -17.99 -11.01 19.42
C GLY A 247 -19.20 -10.90 20.34
N SER A 248 -19.43 -9.70 20.89
CA SER A 248 -20.38 -9.48 21.97
C SER A 248 -21.24 -8.23 21.80
N GLY A 249 -22.39 -8.23 22.47
CA GLY A 249 -23.32 -7.11 22.56
C GLY A 249 -22.73 -5.83 23.18
N ASP A 250 -21.63 -5.92 23.94
CA ASP A 250 -20.88 -4.75 24.46
C ASP A 250 -19.95 -4.08 23.42
N GLY A 251 -20.04 -4.50 22.16
CA GLY A 251 -19.26 -3.98 21.04
C GLY A 251 -17.79 -4.41 21.01
N SER A 252 -17.38 -5.24 21.96
CA SER A 252 -16.03 -5.80 22.01
C SER A 252 -15.92 -7.07 21.16
N VAL A 253 -14.79 -7.21 20.46
CA VAL A 253 -14.27 -8.50 20.01
C VAL A 253 -13.04 -8.84 20.84
N LYS A 254 -13.06 -10.01 21.48
CA LYS A 254 -11.93 -10.52 22.27
C LYS A 254 -11.25 -11.66 21.55
N ILE A 255 -9.92 -11.65 21.59
CA ILE A 255 -9.07 -12.71 21.05
C ILE A 255 -8.50 -13.47 22.26
N TRP A 256 -8.76 -14.77 22.31
CA TRP A 256 -8.34 -15.65 23.39
C TRP A 256 -7.31 -16.67 22.90
N GLU A 257 -6.23 -16.79 23.65
CA GLU A 257 -5.32 -17.92 23.55
C GLU A 257 -5.93 -19.13 24.28
N LEU A 258 -5.78 -20.29 23.66
CA LEU A 258 -6.23 -21.55 24.22
C LEU A 258 -4.99 -22.29 24.75
N GLY A 259 -4.81 -22.35 26.07
CA GLY A 259 -3.61 -22.92 26.70
C GLY A 259 -3.37 -24.39 26.34
N HIS A 260 -2.12 -24.88 26.38
CA HIS A 260 -1.76 -26.22 25.90
C HIS A 260 -2.29 -27.36 26.79
N GLY A 261 -3.49 -27.85 26.48
CA GLY A 261 -4.12 -29.03 27.09
C GLY A 261 -5.64 -29.04 26.88
N PRO A 262 -6.31 -30.20 27.00
CA PRO A 262 -7.77 -30.27 27.04
C PRO A 262 -8.31 -29.60 28.31
N GLY A 263 -9.43 -28.89 28.19
CA GLY A 263 -10.11 -28.27 29.34
C GLY A 263 -9.43 -27.04 29.98
N VAL A 264 -8.29 -26.57 29.46
CA VAL A 264 -7.59 -25.37 29.97
C VAL A 264 -8.39 -24.10 29.68
N ALA A 265 -8.48 -23.20 30.66
CA ALA A 265 -9.23 -21.95 30.55
C ALA A 265 -8.65 -21.00 29.49
N PRO A 266 -9.49 -20.38 28.63
CA PRO A 266 -9.03 -19.37 27.67
C PRO A 266 -8.44 -18.11 28.33
N THR A 267 -7.29 -17.66 27.84
CA THR A 267 -6.58 -16.45 28.29
C THR A 267 -6.77 -15.30 27.30
N GLU A 268 -7.16 -14.12 27.77
CA GLU A 268 -7.39 -12.95 26.89
C GLU A 268 -6.05 -12.42 26.40
N LEU A 269 -5.85 -12.35 25.07
CA LEU A 269 -4.65 -11.77 24.45
C LEU A 269 -4.80 -10.26 24.24
N PHE A 270 -5.93 -9.85 23.65
CA PHE A 270 -6.31 -8.46 23.46
C PHE A 270 -7.78 -8.33 23.06
N MET A 271 -8.29 -7.10 23.16
CA MET A 271 -9.65 -6.68 22.82
C MET A 271 -9.62 -5.63 21.70
N LEU A 272 -10.64 -5.61 20.85
CA LEU A 272 -10.93 -4.59 19.84
C LEU A 272 -12.34 -4.02 20.11
N GLN A 273 -12.51 -2.70 20.11
CA GLN A 273 -13.78 -2.04 20.51
C GLN A 273 -14.45 -1.31 19.35
N ASN A 274 -15.70 -1.65 19.05
CA ASN A 274 -16.48 -1.11 17.93
C ASN A 274 -17.41 0.05 18.35
N ARG A 275 -16.89 1.04 19.08
CA ARG A 275 -17.66 2.24 19.49
C ARG A 275 -18.99 1.94 20.19
N ASP A 276 -19.02 0.84 20.94
CA ASP A 276 -20.16 0.37 21.73
C ASP A 276 -21.39 -0.09 20.90
N GLU A 277 -21.25 -0.25 19.57
CA GLU A 277 -22.21 -0.97 18.71
C GLU A 277 -22.01 -2.49 18.86
N SER A 278 -23.09 -3.24 19.13
CA SER A 278 -23.05 -4.69 19.35
C SER A 278 -22.46 -5.45 18.16
N VAL A 279 -21.52 -6.37 18.40
CA VAL A 279 -20.96 -7.25 17.37
C VAL A 279 -21.82 -8.50 17.25
N LEU A 280 -22.53 -8.61 16.11
CA LEU A 280 -23.50 -9.67 15.86
C LEU A 280 -22.89 -10.83 15.07
N SER A 281 -21.98 -10.53 14.15
CA SER A 281 -21.33 -11.52 13.29
C SER A 281 -19.83 -11.22 13.10
N ILE A 282 -19.01 -12.27 12.99
CA ILE A 282 -17.57 -12.15 12.74
C ILE A 282 -17.08 -13.13 11.67
N SER A 283 -16.19 -12.66 10.80
CA SER A 283 -15.45 -13.49 9.84
C SER A 283 -14.01 -13.01 9.70
N VAL A 284 -13.11 -13.89 9.27
CA VAL A 284 -11.66 -13.64 9.23
C VAL A 284 -11.05 -14.13 7.93
N ASP A 285 -10.25 -13.27 7.29
CA ASP A 285 -9.39 -13.62 6.16
C ASP A 285 -7.96 -13.11 6.40
N GLY A 286 -7.01 -14.03 6.54
CA GLY A 286 -5.63 -13.71 6.90
C GLY A 286 -5.50 -12.88 8.19
N THR A 287 -5.01 -11.65 8.07
CA THR A 287 -4.86 -10.69 9.19
C THR A 287 -6.08 -9.79 9.38
N PHE A 288 -7.13 -9.94 8.57
CA PHE A 288 -8.30 -9.08 8.60
C PHE A 288 -9.45 -9.74 9.37
N LEU A 289 -10.00 -9.03 10.35
CA LEU A 289 -11.26 -9.39 11.02
C LEU A 289 -12.36 -8.47 10.51
N TYR A 290 -13.50 -9.05 10.16
CA TYR A 290 -14.68 -8.37 9.68
C TYR A 290 -15.78 -8.55 10.72
N CYS A 291 -16.30 -7.44 11.24
CA CYS A 291 -17.33 -7.41 12.28
C CYS A 291 -18.62 -6.81 11.69
N GLY A 292 -19.70 -7.58 11.64
CA GLY A 292 -21.04 -7.04 11.39
C GLY A 292 -21.64 -6.49 12.69
N LEU A 293 -22.12 -5.26 12.64
CA LEU A 293 -22.57 -4.50 13.82
C LEU A 293 -24.08 -4.25 13.81
N SER A 294 -24.63 -4.00 15.00
CA SER A 294 -25.94 -3.36 15.15
C SER A 294 -25.91 -1.96 14.54
N GLY A 295 -26.87 -1.62 13.69
CA GLY A 295 -26.90 -0.34 12.95
C GLY A 295 -26.28 -0.37 11.53
N GLY A 296 -26.05 -1.54 10.94
CA GLY A 296 -25.73 -1.67 9.51
C GLY A 296 -24.27 -1.42 9.10
N ALA A 297 -23.41 -1.13 10.06
CA ALA A 297 -21.97 -0.96 9.83
C ALA A 297 -21.23 -2.31 9.80
N ILE A 298 -20.22 -2.40 8.94
CA ILE A 298 -19.22 -3.48 8.94
C ILE A 298 -17.86 -2.86 9.20
N ASN A 299 -17.23 -3.19 10.32
CA ASN A 299 -15.87 -2.76 10.65
C ASN A 299 -14.84 -3.82 10.23
N VAL A 300 -13.85 -3.40 9.44
CA VAL A 300 -12.73 -4.23 8.99
C VAL A 300 -11.48 -3.84 9.77
N TRP A 301 -11.05 -4.73 10.66
CA TRP A 301 -9.89 -4.57 11.55
C TRP A 301 -8.65 -5.25 10.98
N ASN A 302 -7.48 -4.63 11.17
CA ASN A 302 -6.21 -5.33 11.06
C ASN A 302 -5.84 -5.92 12.43
N LEU A 303 -5.72 -7.24 12.52
CA LEU A 303 -5.36 -7.95 13.75
C LEU A 303 -3.88 -7.75 14.13
N GLU A 304 -3.01 -7.48 13.14
CA GLU A 304 -1.58 -7.20 13.35
C GLU A 304 -1.36 -5.79 13.92
N SER A 305 -2.00 -4.76 13.36
CA SER A 305 -1.85 -3.36 13.81
C SER A 305 -2.92 -2.90 14.82
N ARG A 306 -3.93 -3.73 15.12
CA ARG A 306 -5.06 -3.45 16.04
C ARG A 306 -5.82 -2.16 15.73
N GLN A 307 -6.00 -1.87 14.43
CA GLN A 307 -6.67 -0.66 13.93
C GLN A 307 -7.77 -1.00 12.93
N ILE A 308 -8.84 -0.21 12.93
CA ILE A 308 -9.85 -0.24 11.86
C ILE A 308 -9.21 0.31 10.59
N ILE A 309 -9.30 -0.48 9.51
CA ILE A 309 -8.86 -0.10 8.16
C ILE A 309 -10.00 0.58 7.40
N LYS A 310 -11.22 0.04 7.54
CA LYS A 310 -12.40 0.48 6.80
C LYS A 310 -13.64 0.21 7.64
N THR A 311 -14.57 1.16 7.61
CA THR A 311 -15.98 0.95 7.95
C THR A 311 -16.77 0.98 6.65
N ILE A 312 -17.64 -0.01 6.44
CA ILE A 312 -18.59 -0.08 5.32
C ILE A 312 -19.98 0.17 5.93
N SER A 313 -20.65 1.23 5.50
CA SER A 313 -21.98 1.62 5.98
C SER A 313 -22.97 1.56 4.82
N SER A 314 -23.26 0.34 4.37
CA SER A 314 -24.08 0.03 3.20
C SER A 314 -25.44 -0.56 3.55
N HIS A 315 -25.57 -1.19 4.72
CA HIS A 315 -26.81 -1.78 5.20
C HIS A 315 -27.59 -0.77 6.05
N THR A 316 -28.92 -0.92 6.07
CA THR A 316 -29.83 -0.13 6.91
C THR A 316 -30.17 -0.84 8.22
N GLY A 317 -30.29 -2.17 8.17
CA GLY A 317 -30.56 -3.04 9.31
C GLY A 317 -29.30 -3.62 9.95
N ASP A 318 -29.49 -4.33 11.06
CA ASP A 318 -28.42 -4.97 11.85
C ASP A 318 -27.72 -6.09 11.08
N VAL A 319 -26.37 -6.13 11.05
CA VAL A 319 -25.61 -7.09 10.22
C VAL A 319 -25.43 -8.44 10.92
N TRP A 320 -26.47 -9.27 10.89
CA TRP A 320 -26.52 -10.63 11.47
C TRP A 320 -25.61 -11.65 10.76
N ALA A 321 -25.19 -11.37 9.54
CA ALA A 321 -24.43 -12.30 8.70
C ALA A 321 -23.19 -11.64 8.11
N ILE A 322 -22.04 -12.31 8.23
CA ILE A 322 -20.86 -11.99 7.44
C ILE A 322 -20.04 -13.25 7.14
N ASP A 323 -19.82 -13.51 5.85
CA ASP A 323 -19.10 -14.67 5.32
C ASP A 323 -18.08 -14.20 4.28
N ILE A 324 -16.91 -14.85 4.22
CA ILE A 324 -15.86 -14.51 3.25
C ILE A 324 -15.58 -15.74 2.39
N ILE A 325 -15.86 -15.64 1.10
CA ILE A 325 -15.78 -16.74 0.16
C ILE A 325 -14.85 -16.32 -0.98
N LYS A 326 -13.67 -16.94 -1.06
CA LYS A 326 -12.66 -16.68 -2.11
C LYS A 326 -12.31 -15.18 -2.28
N GLY A 327 -12.24 -14.43 -1.18
CA GLY A 327 -11.95 -12.98 -1.19
C GLY A 327 -13.14 -12.06 -1.53
N LEU A 328 -14.33 -12.63 -1.74
CA LEU A 328 -15.59 -11.90 -1.77
C LEU A 328 -16.17 -11.81 -0.36
N ILE A 329 -16.66 -10.63 0.02
CA ILE A 329 -17.33 -10.40 1.30
C ILE A 329 -18.83 -10.49 1.02
N LEU A 330 -19.51 -11.41 1.69
CA LEU A 330 -20.97 -11.49 1.72
C LEU A 330 -21.43 -11.04 3.10
N SER A 331 -22.37 -10.13 3.13
CA SER A 331 -23.01 -9.69 4.37
C SER A 331 -24.51 -9.58 4.16
N GLY A 332 -25.28 -9.70 5.23
CA GLY A 332 -26.70 -9.39 5.16
C GLY A 332 -27.28 -8.94 6.48
N ASP A 333 -28.40 -8.25 6.37
CA ASP A 333 -28.98 -7.46 7.44
C ASP A 333 -30.34 -7.98 7.94
N SER A 334 -30.81 -7.35 9.02
CA SER A 334 -32.14 -7.60 9.60
C SER A 334 -33.31 -7.25 8.69
N ASP A 335 -33.08 -6.58 7.55
CA ASP A 335 -34.12 -6.18 6.60
C ASP A 335 -34.31 -7.23 5.49
N GLY A 336 -33.59 -8.36 5.58
CA GLY A 336 -33.67 -9.45 4.61
C GLY A 336 -32.76 -9.25 3.38
N VAL A 337 -31.86 -8.26 3.42
CA VAL A 337 -31.02 -7.87 2.28
C VAL A 337 -29.62 -8.44 2.42
N VAL A 338 -29.16 -9.15 1.38
CA VAL A 338 -27.78 -9.61 1.23
C VAL A 338 -27.05 -8.67 0.27
N LYS A 339 -25.83 -8.28 0.62
CA LYS A 339 -24.89 -7.51 -0.20
C LYS A 339 -23.59 -8.26 -0.41
N LYS A 340 -22.95 -8.01 -1.55
CA LYS A 340 -21.67 -8.59 -1.94
C LYS A 340 -20.67 -7.49 -2.22
N PHE A 341 -19.47 -7.62 -1.70
CA PHE A 341 -18.36 -6.70 -1.96
C PHE A 341 -17.14 -7.44 -2.49
N ASN A 342 -16.34 -6.75 -3.29
CA ASN A 342 -15.02 -7.22 -3.67
C ASN A 342 -13.97 -6.95 -2.57
N SER A 343 -12.74 -7.40 -2.80
CA SER A 343 -11.58 -7.16 -1.92
C SER A 343 -11.16 -5.69 -1.77
N ARG A 344 -11.78 -4.76 -2.52
CA ARG A 344 -11.61 -3.30 -2.41
C ARG A 344 -12.72 -2.63 -1.60
N PHE A 345 -13.67 -3.41 -1.06
CA PHE A 345 -14.87 -2.95 -0.36
C PHE A 345 -15.86 -2.19 -1.27
N GLU A 346 -15.81 -2.42 -2.58
CA GLU A 346 -16.78 -1.89 -3.55
C GLU A 346 -17.96 -2.87 -3.65
N GLU A 347 -19.20 -2.36 -3.63
CA GLU A 347 -20.41 -3.18 -3.75
C GLU A 347 -20.54 -3.75 -5.18
N LEU A 348 -20.60 -5.07 -5.29
CA LEU A 348 -20.79 -5.81 -6.54
C LEU A 348 -22.26 -6.13 -6.83
N GLY A 349 -23.12 -6.15 -5.79
CA GLY A 349 -24.53 -6.48 -5.93
C GLY A 349 -25.28 -6.50 -4.60
N THR A 350 -26.60 -6.40 -4.71
CA THR A 350 -27.58 -6.43 -3.63
C THR A 350 -28.73 -7.36 -4.03
N TRP A 351 -29.20 -8.20 -3.11
CA TRP A 351 -30.33 -9.12 -3.31
C TRP A 351 -31.26 -9.10 -2.09
N ILE A 352 -32.56 -9.19 -2.34
CA ILE A 352 -33.54 -9.48 -1.29
C ILE A 352 -33.55 -11.00 -1.09
N ALA A 353 -32.93 -11.43 0.01
CA ALA A 353 -32.85 -12.84 0.40
C ALA A 353 -34.15 -13.31 1.05
N HIS A 354 -34.79 -12.47 1.85
CA HIS A 354 -35.97 -12.82 2.64
C HIS A 354 -37.04 -11.72 2.57
N ASP A 355 -38.31 -12.10 2.62
CA ASP A 355 -39.44 -11.14 2.71
C ASP A 355 -39.64 -10.61 4.15
N GLY A 356 -38.84 -11.12 5.09
CA GLY A 356 -38.76 -10.70 6.48
C GLY A 356 -37.32 -10.64 6.97
N LYS A 357 -37.13 -10.68 8.29
CA LYS A 357 -35.80 -10.58 8.89
C LYS A 357 -34.96 -11.80 8.58
N MET A 358 -33.77 -11.59 8.01
CA MET A 358 -32.73 -12.61 7.98
C MET A 358 -32.07 -12.71 9.36
N LEU A 359 -31.82 -13.94 9.82
CA LEU A 359 -31.36 -14.22 11.18
C LEU A 359 -30.02 -14.98 11.21
N THR A 360 -29.66 -15.65 10.11
CA THR A 360 -28.45 -16.49 10.06
C THR A 360 -27.92 -16.61 8.63
N SER A 361 -26.60 -16.75 8.51
CA SER A 361 -25.93 -17.21 7.29
C SER A 361 -24.98 -18.34 7.59
N THR A 362 -24.63 -19.09 6.55
CA THR A 362 -23.51 -20.03 6.57
C THR A 362 -22.94 -20.20 5.17
N SER A 363 -21.65 -20.53 5.09
CA SER A 363 -20.94 -20.79 3.83
C SER A 363 -20.18 -22.11 3.90
N GLY A 364 -20.09 -22.81 2.76
CA GLY A 364 -19.40 -24.08 2.71
C GLY A 364 -19.06 -24.57 1.31
N ASN A 365 -17.98 -25.34 1.21
CA ASN A 365 -17.65 -26.12 0.02
C ASN A 365 -18.22 -27.55 0.14
N VAL A 366 -18.94 -27.98 -0.88
CA VAL A 366 -19.60 -29.28 -1.02
C VAL A 366 -19.36 -29.80 -2.44
N ASN A 367 -18.56 -30.86 -2.58
CA ASN A 367 -18.23 -31.47 -3.89
C ASN A 367 -17.76 -30.45 -4.94
N ASN A 368 -16.80 -29.59 -4.57
CA ASN A 368 -16.30 -28.43 -5.32
C ASN A 368 -17.31 -27.29 -5.55
N ARG A 369 -18.59 -27.44 -5.15
CA ARG A 369 -19.56 -26.36 -5.18
C ARG A 369 -19.42 -25.46 -3.95
N TRP A 370 -19.37 -24.15 -4.16
CA TRP A 370 -19.38 -23.18 -3.07
C TRP A 370 -20.80 -22.70 -2.84
N ILE A 371 -21.36 -23.06 -1.70
CA ILE A 371 -22.75 -22.76 -1.36
C ILE A 371 -22.76 -21.73 -0.25
N PHE A 372 -23.50 -20.66 -0.47
CA PHE A 372 -23.89 -19.70 0.56
C PHE A 372 -25.37 -19.92 0.86
N ALA A 373 -25.73 -19.88 2.14
CA ALA A 373 -27.08 -20.14 2.61
C ALA A 373 -27.49 -19.10 3.66
N THR A 374 -28.72 -18.61 3.59
CA THR A 374 -29.31 -17.71 4.60
C THR A 374 -30.66 -18.21 5.07
N GLY A 375 -30.99 -17.91 6.32
CA GLY A 375 -32.25 -18.28 6.96
C GLY A 375 -32.98 -17.07 7.52
N GLY A 376 -34.30 -17.06 7.38
CA GLY A 376 -35.15 -15.95 7.81
C GLY A 376 -36.36 -16.35 8.66
N ASN A 377 -37.01 -15.32 9.22
CA ASN A 377 -38.29 -15.47 9.92
C ASN A 377 -39.50 -15.62 8.98
N ASP A 378 -39.30 -15.54 7.67
CA ASP A 378 -40.26 -15.92 6.63
C ASP A 378 -40.40 -17.45 6.47
N ASN A 379 -39.72 -18.21 7.33
CA ASN A 379 -39.62 -19.67 7.33
C ASN A 379 -38.92 -20.23 6.08
N THR A 380 -38.12 -19.44 5.37
CA THR A 380 -37.36 -19.92 4.19
C THR A 380 -35.87 -20.03 4.45
N VAL A 381 -35.21 -20.91 3.68
CA VAL A 381 -33.75 -20.93 3.49
C VAL A 381 -33.47 -20.56 2.04
N ALA A 382 -32.73 -19.49 1.81
CA ALA A 382 -32.25 -19.12 0.48
C ALA A 382 -30.84 -19.70 0.26
N LEU A 383 -30.60 -20.28 -0.92
CA LEU A 383 -29.32 -20.89 -1.31
C LEU A 383 -28.79 -20.24 -2.57
N TRP A 384 -27.49 -19.93 -2.60
CA TRP A 384 -26.77 -19.45 -3.77
C TRP A 384 -25.64 -20.43 -4.12
N ASP A 385 -25.48 -20.68 -5.41
CA ASP A 385 -24.36 -21.45 -5.93
C ASP A 385 -23.29 -20.49 -6.49
N LEU A 386 -22.19 -20.35 -5.74
CA LEU A 386 -21.05 -19.48 -6.01
C LEU A 386 -19.90 -20.26 -6.68
N THR A 387 -20.27 -21.27 -7.48
CA THR A 387 -19.36 -22.11 -8.27
C THR A 387 -19.29 -21.65 -9.72
N ASP A 388 -20.45 -21.36 -10.31
CA ASP A 388 -20.58 -20.73 -11.63
C ASP A 388 -20.35 -19.21 -11.55
N GLU A 389 -20.48 -18.63 -10.36
CA GLU A 389 -19.56 -17.58 -10.02
C GLU A 389 -18.13 -18.13 -10.11
N LYS A 390 -17.50 -17.79 -11.23
CA LYS A 390 -16.13 -17.27 -11.25
C LYS A 390 -16.03 -16.12 -10.24
N ALA A 391 -16.06 -16.45 -8.95
CA ALA A 391 -15.10 -15.89 -8.03
C ALA A 391 -13.76 -16.05 -8.73
N ASP A 392 -13.14 -14.92 -9.01
CA ASP A 392 -12.23 -14.76 -10.11
C ASP A 392 -10.98 -15.65 -9.97
N SER A 393 -11.12 -16.87 -10.49
CA SER A 393 -10.17 -17.44 -11.43
C SER A 393 -10.29 -16.71 -12.78
N GLN A 394 -10.29 -15.37 -12.75
CA GLN A 394 -9.19 -14.68 -13.42
C GLN A 394 -7.92 -15.47 -13.08
N GLU A 395 -7.35 -16.07 -14.12
CA GLU A 395 -5.94 -15.83 -14.40
C GLU A 395 -5.62 -14.40 -13.92
N ILE A 396 -4.93 -14.26 -12.77
CA ILE A 396 -4.78 -13.01 -12.01
C ILE A 396 -4.69 -11.85 -13.01
N PRO A 397 -5.68 -10.92 -13.02
CA PRO A 397 -6.18 -10.26 -14.23
C PRO A 397 -5.03 -9.81 -15.11
N ALA A 398 -4.87 -10.49 -16.25
CA ALA A 398 -3.60 -10.62 -16.98
C ALA A 398 -2.74 -9.36 -16.91
N ILE A 399 -1.71 -9.40 -16.05
CA ILE A 399 -1.03 -8.21 -15.50
C ILE A 399 -0.88 -7.10 -16.53
N SER A 400 -1.72 -6.07 -16.41
CA SER A 400 -1.80 -5.00 -17.40
C SER A 400 -1.01 -3.77 -16.95
N ASN A 401 -0.65 -2.94 -17.93
CA ASN A 401 -0.05 -1.66 -17.63
C ASN A 401 -1.02 -0.73 -16.88
N ASP A 402 -2.33 -0.84 -17.16
CA ASP A 402 -3.35 -0.07 -16.47
C ASP A 402 -3.48 -0.49 -14.99
N GLU A 403 -3.35 -1.78 -14.67
CA GLU A 403 -3.32 -2.24 -13.27
C GLU A 403 -2.09 -1.69 -12.55
N MET A 404 -0.94 -1.63 -13.22
CA MET A 404 0.29 -1.03 -12.69
C MET A 404 0.11 0.47 -12.40
N VAL A 405 -0.45 1.24 -13.33
CA VAL A 405 -0.71 2.68 -13.17
C VAL A 405 -1.76 2.95 -12.10
N ASN A 406 -2.84 2.16 -12.05
CA ASN A 406 -3.85 2.25 -10.98
C ASN A 406 -3.28 1.89 -9.59
N THR A 407 -2.32 0.97 -9.53
CA THR A 407 -1.60 0.64 -8.30
C THR A 407 -0.64 1.76 -7.91
N LEU A 408 0.08 2.35 -8.87
CA LEU A 408 0.91 3.52 -8.63
C LEU A 408 0.07 4.69 -8.11
N ALA A 409 -1.12 4.94 -8.64
CA ALA A 409 -2.03 5.99 -8.15
C ALA A 409 -2.37 5.80 -6.66
N LYS A 410 -2.70 4.58 -6.25
CA LYS A 410 -2.95 4.22 -4.83
C LYS A 410 -1.69 4.36 -3.98
N PHE A 411 -0.52 4.02 -4.53
CA PHE A 411 0.75 4.05 -3.80
C PHE A 411 1.27 5.49 -3.59
N ILE A 412 1.01 6.38 -4.54
CA ILE A 412 1.33 7.81 -4.47
C ILE A 412 0.45 8.52 -3.43
N ALA A 413 -0.79 8.07 -3.21
CA ALA A 413 -1.68 8.64 -2.20
C ALA A 413 -1.14 8.52 -0.75
N TYR A 414 -0.35 7.48 -0.45
CA TYR A 414 0.32 7.35 0.84
C TYR A 414 1.48 8.34 0.96
N LYS A 415 1.40 9.21 1.98
CA LYS A 415 2.37 10.30 2.22
C LYS A 415 3.59 9.76 2.97
N THR A 416 4.35 8.90 2.30
CA THR A 416 5.51 8.15 2.83
C THR A 416 6.75 9.04 3.08
N ILE A 417 6.60 10.14 3.82
CA ILE A 417 7.67 11.14 4.03
C ILE A 417 8.54 10.73 5.23
N SER A 418 9.63 10.00 4.99
CA SER A 418 10.52 9.47 6.04
C SER A 418 11.14 10.57 6.91
N GLY A 419 11.56 11.67 6.30
CA GLY A 419 12.21 12.81 6.98
C GLY A 419 11.31 13.59 7.97
N CYS A 420 10.03 13.22 8.12
CA CYS A 420 9.11 13.91 9.03
C CYS A 420 8.24 12.95 9.85
N SER A 421 8.50 12.90 11.16
CA SER A 421 7.86 11.96 12.10
C SER A 421 6.32 12.03 12.17
N THR A 422 5.68 13.12 11.71
CA THR A 422 4.21 13.21 11.65
C THR A 422 3.61 12.23 10.64
N PHE A 423 4.39 11.82 9.64
CA PHE A 423 3.97 10.90 8.58
C PHE A 423 4.34 9.43 8.87
N ALA A 424 4.88 9.10 10.04
CA ALA A 424 5.27 7.72 10.38
C ALA A 424 4.11 6.70 10.23
N GLY A 425 2.86 7.11 10.49
CA GLY A 425 1.68 6.28 10.25
C GLY A 425 1.42 6.01 8.77
N GLU A 426 1.57 7.03 7.91
CA GLU A 426 1.47 6.92 6.45
C GLU A 426 2.60 6.05 5.87
N CYS A 427 3.84 6.20 6.38
CA CYS A 427 4.97 5.35 6.00
C CYS A 427 4.72 3.87 6.33
N ALA A 428 4.19 3.58 7.52
CA ALA A 428 3.82 2.21 7.91
C ALA A 428 2.67 1.65 7.05
N GLN A 429 1.65 2.46 6.75
CA GLN A 429 0.55 2.05 5.87
C GLN A 429 1.03 1.79 4.43
N GLY A 430 1.90 2.63 3.88
CA GLY A 430 2.51 2.44 2.56
C GLY A 430 3.33 1.15 2.47
N ALA A 431 4.11 0.82 3.50
CA ALA A 431 4.85 -0.44 3.59
C ALA A 431 3.93 -1.67 3.63
N ILE A 432 2.85 -1.60 4.42
CA ILE A 432 1.85 -2.65 4.54
C ILE A 432 1.08 -2.82 3.22
N PHE A 433 0.72 -1.72 2.55
CA PHE A 433 0.11 -1.73 1.22
C PHE A 433 1.02 -2.43 0.20
N LEU A 434 2.29 -2.03 0.12
CA LEU A 434 3.26 -2.63 -0.79
C LEU A 434 3.47 -4.12 -0.51
N ARG A 435 3.63 -4.53 0.77
CA ARG A 435 3.73 -5.96 1.16
C ARG A 435 2.50 -6.76 0.73
N ARG A 436 1.29 -6.22 0.93
CA ARG A 436 0.02 -6.85 0.52
C ARG A 436 -0.05 -6.99 -0.99
N HIS A 437 0.35 -5.96 -1.74
CA HIS A 437 0.38 -5.98 -3.19
C HIS A 437 1.38 -7.01 -3.74
N CYS A 438 2.59 -7.06 -3.20
CA CYS A 438 3.58 -8.11 -3.52
C CYS A 438 3.02 -9.53 -3.26
N LYS A 439 2.29 -9.73 -2.15
CA LYS A 439 1.66 -11.02 -1.83
C LYS A 439 0.53 -11.37 -2.82
N TYR A 440 -0.32 -10.40 -3.17
CA TYR A 440 -1.38 -10.54 -4.19
C TYR A 440 -0.79 -10.92 -5.56
N LEU A 441 0.34 -10.34 -5.94
CA LEU A 441 1.07 -10.69 -7.17
C LEU A 441 1.75 -12.07 -7.14
N GLY A 442 1.76 -12.77 -6.00
CA GLY A 442 2.26 -14.15 -5.84
C GLY A 442 3.62 -14.28 -5.15
N ALA A 443 4.19 -13.20 -4.60
CA ALA A 443 5.46 -13.25 -3.88
C ALA A 443 5.34 -13.83 -2.47
N GLN A 444 6.41 -14.46 -1.99
CA GLN A 444 6.63 -14.71 -0.56
C GLN A 444 7.10 -13.41 0.10
N THR A 445 6.42 -12.89 1.13
CA THR A 445 6.71 -11.55 1.67
C THR A 445 6.91 -11.49 3.18
N LYS A 446 7.78 -10.58 3.63
CA LYS A 446 8.03 -10.28 5.04
C LYS A 446 8.33 -8.77 5.21
N LEU A 447 7.99 -8.19 6.36
CA LEU A 447 8.55 -6.89 6.76
C LEU A 447 9.82 -7.15 7.59
N LEU A 448 10.93 -6.52 7.23
CA LEU A 448 12.18 -6.58 7.99
C LEU A 448 12.30 -5.31 8.82
N GLY A 449 12.45 -5.45 10.14
CA GLY A 449 12.62 -4.30 11.04
C GLY A 449 13.99 -3.65 10.88
N THR A 450 14.03 -2.32 10.89
CA THR A 450 15.23 -1.47 10.76
C THR A 450 15.62 -0.78 12.07
N GLY A 451 14.90 -1.07 13.17
CA GLY A 451 15.10 -0.47 14.49
C GLY A 451 13.85 0.18 15.05
N GLN A 452 13.96 0.79 16.23
CA GLN A 452 12.83 1.51 16.84
C GLN A 452 12.56 2.82 16.11
N LYS A 453 11.28 3.11 15.85
CA LYS A 453 10.80 4.33 15.14
C LYS A 453 11.34 4.49 13.71
N LYS A 454 11.71 3.39 13.06
CA LYS A 454 12.20 3.34 11.67
C LYS A 454 11.26 2.56 10.77
N ASN A 455 11.22 2.97 9.50
CA ASN A 455 10.36 2.36 8.49
C ASN A 455 10.92 0.99 8.05
N PRO A 456 10.09 -0.06 8.01
CA PRO A 456 10.55 -1.43 7.72
C PRO A 456 10.89 -1.62 6.24
N ILE A 457 11.80 -2.56 5.95
CA ILE A 457 12.06 -2.98 4.56
C ILE A 457 10.98 -3.97 4.14
N VAL A 458 10.35 -3.76 2.98
CA VAL A 458 9.47 -4.74 2.35
C VAL A 458 10.35 -5.75 1.60
N PHE A 459 10.45 -6.95 2.16
CA PHE A 459 11.04 -8.11 1.48
C PHE A 459 9.95 -8.84 0.69
N ALA A 460 10.21 -9.11 -0.58
CA ALA A 460 9.37 -9.97 -1.42
C ALA A 460 10.23 -10.89 -2.30
N LYS A 461 9.87 -12.17 -2.44
CA LYS A 461 10.62 -13.15 -3.22
C LYS A 461 9.70 -13.94 -4.15
N PHE A 462 10.06 -13.94 -5.43
CA PHE A 462 9.47 -14.79 -6.47
C PHE A 462 10.47 -15.93 -6.77
N PRO A 463 10.16 -17.18 -6.39
CA PRO A 463 11.03 -18.31 -6.71
C PRO A 463 10.95 -18.67 -8.20
N ALA A 464 12.06 -19.11 -8.79
CA ALA A 464 12.11 -19.56 -10.18
C ALA A 464 11.09 -20.67 -10.46
N ASN A 465 10.23 -20.48 -11.45
CA ASN A 465 9.12 -21.38 -11.76
C ASN A 465 8.96 -21.73 -13.26
N ALA A 466 9.88 -21.25 -14.11
CA ALA A 466 10.00 -21.70 -15.49
C ALA A 466 10.28 -23.22 -15.57
N PRO A 467 9.92 -23.89 -16.69
CA PRO A 467 10.30 -25.27 -16.96
C PRO A 467 11.83 -25.47 -16.99
N VAL A 468 12.56 -24.48 -17.51
CA VAL A 468 14.02 -24.43 -17.49
C VAL A 468 14.43 -23.38 -16.45
N LYS A 469 14.77 -23.84 -15.25
CA LYS A 469 15.27 -22.97 -14.18
C LYS A 469 16.77 -22.76 -14.34
N LYS A 470 17.23 -21.54 -14.10
CA LYS A 470 18.65 -21.21 -14.04
C LYS A 470 19.05 -20.98 -12.59
N ASP A 471 20.22 -21.48 -12.20
CA ASP A 471 20.76 -21.30 -10.85
C ASP A 471 21.44 -19.92 -10.72
N LYS A 472 20.64 -18.87 -10.82
CA LYS A 472 21.00 -17.49 -10.49
C LYS A 472 19.83 -16.80 -9.76
N SER A 473 20.16 -15.89 -8.86
CA SER A 473 19.22 -15.08 -8.08
C SER A 473 19.51 -13.60 -8.28
N ILE A 474 18.49 -12.84 -8.67
CA ILE A 474 18.58 -11.40 -8.95
C ILE A 474 17.92 -10.64 -7.81
N LEU A 475 18.63 -9.66 -7.24
CA LEU A 475 18.11 -8.75 -6.23
C LEU A 475 17.72 -7.43 -6.91
N PHE A 476 16.47 -7.00 -6.74
CA PHE A 476 16.03 -5.63 -7.05
C PHE A 476 16.00 -4.81 -5.76
N TYR A 477 16.68 -3.67 -5.78
CA TYR A 477 16.61 -2.66 -4.72
C TYR A 477 15.83 -1.41 -5.18
N GLY A 478 15.05 -0.85 -4.26
CA GLY A 478 14.40 0.45 -4.40
C GLY A 478 13.95 0.99 -3.04
N HIS A 479 13.17 2.07 -3.05
CA HIS A 479 12.56 2.61 -1.84
C HIS A 479 11.12 3.08 -2.09
N TYR A 480 10.38 3.25 -1.00
CA TYR A 480 9.00 3.73 -1.01
C TYR A 480 8.80 5.05 -0.28
N ASP A 481 9.78 5.52 0.48
CA ASP A 481 9.77 6.86 1.05
C ASP A 481 10.13 7.93 0.03
N VAL A 482 9.68 9.16 0.30
CA VAL A 482 9.75 10.30 -0.62
C VAL A 482 10.04 11.61 0.13
N VAL A 483 10.75 12.57 -0.50
CA VAL A 483 10.83 13.93 0.03
C VAL A 483 9.46 14.60 0.18
N GLY A 484 9.34 15.46 1.20
CA GLY A 484 8.10 16.19 1.47
C GLY A 484 7.66 17.13 0.33
N ALA A 485 6.36 17.25 0.14
CA ALA A 485 5.74 18.22 -0.77
C ALA A 485 4.66 19.03 -0.02
N GLY A 486 4.73 20.36 -0.11
CA GLY A 486 3.83 21.27 0.62
C GLY A 486 2.58 21.64 -0.19
N ALA A 487 1.42 21.67 0.48
CA ALA A 487 0.13 21.97 -0.17
C ALA A 487 -0.11 23.46 -0.49
N SER A 488 0.79 24.37 -0.09
CA SER A 488 0.67 25.80 -0.36
C SER A 488 1.20 26.15 -1.76
N HIS A 489 0.31 26.15 -2.76
CA HIS A 489 0.59 26.62 -4.12
C HIS A 489 1.22 28.03 -4.10
N PRO A 490 2.35 28.22 -4.82
CA PRO A 490 2.28 28.29 -6.29
C PRO A 490 3.26 27.36 -7.04
N LYS A 491 3.88 26.38 -6.38
CA LYS A 491 4.98 25.59 -7.00
C LYS A 491 4.54 24.36 -7.80
N TRP A 492 3.51 23.65 -7.35
CA TRP A 492 2.94 22.51 -8.08
C TRP A 492 1.76 22.96 -8.97
N ASN A 493 1.52 22.22 -10.06
CA ASN A 493 0.39 22.39 -10.97
C ASN A 493 -0.79 21.47 -10.59
N THR A 494 -0.53 20.38 -9.88
CA THR A 494 -1.49 19.35 -9.42
C THR A 494 -1.20 19.00 -7.95
N ASP A 495 -2.11 18.33 -7.25
CA ASP A 495 -1.81 17.82 -5.90
C ASP A 495 -0.68 16.78 -5.99
N PRO A 496 0.46 16.95 -5.26
CA PRO A 496 1.57 16.00 -5.31
C PRO A 496 1.21 14.59 -4.86
N PHE A 497 0.18 14.40 -4.03
CA PHE A 497 -0.25 13.08 -3.55
C PHE A 497 -1.52 12.57 -4.26
N HIS A 498 -1.88 13.14 -5.41
CA HIS A 498 -2.92 12.63 -6.30
C HIS A 498 -2.38 12.43 -7.72
N LEU A 499 -2.20 11.18 -8.13
CA LEU A 499 -1.60 10.86 -9.42
C LEU A 499 -2.41 11.44 -10.58
N THR A 500 -1.85 12.43 -11.29
CA THR A 500 -2.52 13.08 -12.41
C THR A 500 -1.88 12.67 -13.72
N SER A 501 -2.66 12.09 -14.63
CA SER A 501 -2.18 11.71 -15.97
C SER A 501 -2.41 12.86 -16.95
N LEU A 502 -1.36 13.35 -17.59
CA LEU A 502 -1.41 14.54 -18.46
C LEU A 502 -0.39 14.45 -19.60
N ASN A 503 -0.86 14.51 -20.86
CA ASN A 503 -0.04 14.53 -22.08
C ASN A 503 1.03 13.41 -22.18
N GLY A 504 0.71 12.20 -21.71
CA GLY A 504 1.64 11.05 -21.72
C GLY A 504 2.61 10.99 -20.53
N TYR A 505 2.50 11.92 -19.57
CA TYR A 505 3.23 11.90 -18.31
C TYR A 505 2.30 11.62 -17.14
N LEU A 506 2.83 10.95 -16.12
CA LEU A 506 2.19 10.73 -14.83
C LEU A 506 2.81 11.69 -13.81
N TYR A 507 2.01 12.58 -13.23
CA TYR A 507 2.46 13.60 -12.26
C TYR A 507 2.12 13.18 -10.83
N GLY A 508 3.06 13.35 -9.90
CA GLY A 508 2.91 13.07 -8.47
C GLY A 508 4.26 12.92 -7.77
N ARG A 509 4.30 13.06 -6.44
CA ARG A 509 5.51 12.88 -5.64
C ARG A 509 5.84 11.39 -5.50
N GLY A 510 6.99 11.01 -6.03
CA GLY A 510 7.55 9.66 -6.04
C GLY A 510 7.16 8.79 -7.23
N VAL A 511 6.64 9.39 -8.30
CA VAL A 511 6.35 8.68 -9.56
C VAL A 511 7.61 8.26 -10.30
N SER A 512 8.64 9.10 -10.33
CA SER A 512 9.96 8.76 -10.87
C SER A 512 10.92 8.30 -9.77
N ASP A 513 10.66 8.65 -8.51
CA ASP A 513 11.59 8.49 -7.39
C ASP A 513 10.89 8.04 -6.08
N ASN A 514 10.68 6.76 -5.80
CA ASN A 514 11.07 5.59 -6.60
C ASN A 514 9.90 4.59 -6.82
N LYS A 515 8.66 5.00 -6.52
CA LYS A 515 7.49 4.11 -6.52
C LYS A 515 7.16 3.58 -7.91
N GLY A 516 7.29 4.39 -8.96
CA GLY A 516 7.07 3.97 -10.35
C GLY A 516 8.08 2.93 -10.83
N PRO A 517 9.39 3.21 -10.81
CA PRO A 517 10.43 2.23 -11.15
C PRO A 517 10.32 0.93 -10.35
N SER A 518 10.11 1.00 -9.03
CA SER A 518 9.92 -0.17 -8.17
C SER A 518 8.71 -1.02 -8.59
N LEU A 519 7.57 -0.40 -8.91
CA LEU A 519 6.41 -1.14 -9.42
C LEU A 519 6.67 -1.74 -10.82
N SER A 520 7.44 -1.08 -11.69
CA SER A 520 7.75 -1.62 -13.03
C SER A 520 8.54 -2.93 -12.97
N ALA A 521 9.50 -3.04 -12.05
CA ALA A 521 10.24 -4.28 -11.79
C ALA A 521 9.34 -5.34 -11.14
N LEU A 522 8.53 -4.95 -10.15
CA LEU A 522 7.61 -5.85 -9.46
C LEU A 522 6.59 -6.50 -10.42
N TYR A 523 6.00 -5.70 -11.31
CA TYR A 523 5.04 -6.15 -12.32
C TYR A 523 5.70 -7.04 -13.39
N ALA A 524 6.96 -6.77 -13.75
CA ALA A 524 7.71 -7.63 -14.66
C ALA A 524 7.99 -9.03 -14.08
N ALA A 525 8.41 -9.11 -12.81
CA ALA A 525 8.63 -10.38 -12.12
C ALA A 525 7.31 -11.16 -11.94
N ALA A 526 6.24 -10.46 -11.55
CA ALA A 526 4.92 -11.06 -11.37
C ALA A 526 4.34 -11.63 -12.68
N GLU A 527 4.49 -10.94 -13.82
CA GLU A 527 3.96 -11.41 -15.12
C GLU A 527 4.61 -12.73 -15.54
N LEU A 528 5.94 -12.81 -15.41
CA LEU A 528 6.69 -14.03 -15.68
C LEU A 528 6.35 -15.14 -14.69
N TYR A 529 6.18 -14.82 -13.40
CA TYR A 529 5.81 -15.80 -12.39
C TYR A 529 4.44 -16.40 -12.67
N GLN A 530 3.42 -15.59 -12.96
CA GLN A 530 2.09 -16.09 -13.29
C GLN A 530 2.07 -16.93 -14.56
N ARG A 531 2.83 -16.53 -15.59
CA ARG A 531 2.99 -17.29 -16.85
C ARG A 531 3.89 -18.52 -16.75
N LYS A 532 4.50 -18.79 -15.58
CA LYS A 532 5.50 -19.86 -15.38
C LYS A 532 6.68 -19.74 -16.35
N GLN A 533 7.20 -18.52 -16.48
CA GLN A 533 8.31 -18.12 -17.35
C GLN A 533 9.45 -17.44 -16.58
N LEU A 534 9.39 -17.44 -15.23
CA LEU A 534 10.43 -16.85 -14.39
C LEU A 534 11.61 -17.84 -14.22
N SER A 535 12.71 -17.58 -14.93
CA SER A 535 13.88 -18.47 -15.01
C SER A 535 14.81 -18.35 -13.81
N TYR A 536 14.89 -17.17 -13.20
CA TYR A 536 15.74 -16.85 -12.05
C TYR A 536 14.90 -16.67 -10.78
N ASN A 537 15.51 -16.78 -9.61
CA ASN A 537 14.87 -16.26 -8.39
C ASN A 537 14.94 -14.74 -8.42
N VAL A 538 13.86 -14.03 -8.10
CA VAL A 538 13.87 -12.56 -7.99
C VAL A 538 13.50 -12.15 -6.57
N VAL A 539 14.41 -11.42 -5.92
CA VAL A 539 14.25 -10.90 -4.56
C VAL A 539 14.13 -9.38 -4.63
N PHE A 540 13.15 -8.81 -3.94
CA PHE A 540 12.94 -7.38 -3.81
C PHE A 540 13.27 -6.96 -2.37
N LEU A 541 14.07 -5.91 -2.24
CA LEU A 541 14.30 -5.18 -1.00
C LEU A 541 13.90 -3.72 -1.23
N ILE A 542 12.73 -3.33 -0.74
CA ILE A 542 12.21 -1.96 -0.92
C ILE A 542 12.15 -1.29 0.46
N GLU A 543 13.04 -0.33 0.70
CA GLU A 543 13.17 0.33 2.01
C GLU A 543 12.32 1.62 2.13
N GLY A 544 12.28 2.19 3.33
CA GLY A 544 11.49 3.40 3.64
C GLY A 544 12.26 4.48 4.39
N GLU A 545 13.59 4.49 4.28
CA GLU A 545 14.48 5.46 4.93
C GLU A 545 15.52 6.05 3.97
N GLU A 546 15.43 5.84 2.65
CA GLU A 546 16.48 6.23 1.68
C GLU A 546 16.68 7.76 1.70
N GLU A 547 15.57 8.51 1.63
CA GLU A 547 15.50 9.97 1.72
C GLU A 547 15.88 10.50 3.13
N SER A 548 16.09 9.60 4.08
CA SER A 548 16.58 9.84 5.45
C SER A 548 17.96 9.19 5.72
N GLY A 549 18.66 8.71 4.69
CA GLY A 549 20.02 8.14 4.77
C GLY A 549 20.09 6.64 5.07
N SER A 550 19.09 5.85 4.66
CA SER A 550 18.99 4.38 4.78
C SER A 550 19.30 3.84 6.19
N GLN A 551 18.80 4.56 7.21
CA GLN A 551 19.15 4.29 8.61
C GLN A 551 18.62 2.92 9.07
N GLY A 552 19.53 2.07 9.55
CA GLY A 552 19.22 0.71 10.00
C GLY A 552 19.17 -0.35 8.89
N PHE A 553 19.16 0.05 7.60
CA PHE A 553 19.11 -0.87 6.46
C PHE A 553 20.22 -1.93 6.53
N GLY A 554 21.47 -1.49 6.67
CA GLY A 554 22.63 -2.38 6.70
C GLY A 554 22.64 -3.41 7.83
N GLN A 555 22.02 -3.09 8.98
CA GLN A 555 21.83 -4.04 10.07
C GLN A 555 20.76 -5.08 9.70
N ALA A 556 19.61 -4.62 9.22
CA ALA A 556 18.49 -5.49 8.83
C ALA A 556 18.89 -6.51 7.75
N ILE A 557 19.74 -6.12 6.78
CA ILE A 557 20.25 -7.04 5.75
C ILE A 557 21.16 -8.12 6.35
N ARG A 558 22.06 -7.77 7.28
CA ARG A 558 22.94 -8.76 7.93
C ARG A 558 22.15 -9.77 8.76
N GLU A 559 21.17 -9.29 9.53
CA GLU A 559 20.31 -10.14 10.36
C GLU A 559 19.42 -11.07 9.52
N ASN A 560 18.96 -10.63 8.35
CA ASN A 560 18.06 -11.39 7.48
C ASN A 560 18.78 -12.05 6.28
N LYS A 561 20.11 -12.10 6.27
CA LYS A 561 20.92 -12.62 5.16
C LYS A 561 20.56 -14.06 4.77
N ALA A 562 20.24 -14.90 5.76
CA ALA A 562 19.78 -16.28 5.54
C ALA A 562 18.39 -16.38 4.87
N LEU A 563 17.50 -15.40 5.10
CA LEU A 563 16.18 -15.33 4.46
C LEU A 563 16.29 -14.85 3.00
N ILE A 564 17.17 -13.88 2.76
CA ILE A 564 17.44 -13.35 1.42
C ILE A 564 18.05 -14.45 0.53
N GLY A 565 19.09 -15.11 1.04
CA GLY A 565 19.83 -16.16 0.33
C GLY A 565 20.99 -15.62 -0.52
N PRO A 566 21.63 -16.48 -1.34
CA PRO A 566 22.65 -16.05 -2.28
C PRO A 566 22.04 -15.16 -3.37
N ILE A 567 22.80 -14.17 -3.83
CA ILE A 567 22.45 -13.22 -4.88
C ILE A 567 23.61 -13.19 -5.87
N ASP A 568 23.31 -13.22 -7.17
CA ASP A 568 24.29 -13.21 -8.26
C ASP A 568 24.37 -11.84 -8.94
N TRP A 569 23.25 -11.13 -9.05
CA TRP A 569 23.16 -9.80 -9.66
C TRP A 569 22.30 -8.87 -8.81
N ILE A 570 22.73 -7.60 -8.68
CA ILE A 570 21.95 -6.53 -8.05
C ILE A 570 21.49 -5.55 -9.13
N LEU A 571 20.18 -5.33 -9.23
CA LEU A 571 19.54 -4.35 -10.08
C LEU A 571 18.88 -3.27 -9.22
N LEU A 572 18.95 -2.03 -9.70
CA LEU A 572 18.29 -0.89 -9.07
C LEU A 572 17.97 0.16 -10.12
N ALA A 573 16.99 1.01 -9.84
CA ALA A 573 16.45 1.95 -10.80
C ALA A 573 15.98 3.23 -10.13
N ASN A 574 16.90 3.94 -9.47
CA ASN A 574 16.66 5.25 -8.88
C ASN A 574 17.51 6.37 -9.52
N SER A 575 17.36 6.56 -10.82
CA SER A 575 18.09 7.60 -11.56
C SER A 575 17.51 7.90 -12.94
N TYR A 576 18.12 8.86 -13.64
CA TYR A 576 17.53 9.61 -14.74
C TYR A 576 18.47 9.68 -15.94
N TRP A 577 17.90 9.84 -17.13
CA TRP A 577 18.63 9.99 -18.37
C TRP A 577 19.30 11.38 -18.45
N LEU A 578 20.33 11.52 -19.27
CA LEU A 578 21.00 12.81 -19.49
C LEU A 578 20.18 13.78 -20.37
N ASP A 579 19.27 13.24 -21.17
CA ASP A 579 18.25 13.98 -21.94
C ASP A 579 16.90 13.24 -21.92
N ASP A 580 15.96 13.63 -22.77
CA ASP A 580 14.63 13.01 -22.84
C ASP A 580 14.52 11.95 -23.96
N HIS A 581 15.61 11.55 -24.60
CA HIS A 581 15.58 10.81 -25.87
C HIS A 581 16.52 9.60 -25.94
N ILE A 582 17.66 9.65 -25.28
CA ILE A 582 18.72 8.65 -25.39
C ILE A 582 18.79 7.83 -24.09
N PRO A 583 18.50 6.51 -24.13
CA PRO A 583 18.58 5.68 -22.94
C PRO A 583 19.99 5.66 -22.37
N CYS A 584 20.09 5.70 -21.04
CA CYS A 584 21.35 5.66 -20.32
C CYS A 584 21.46 4.37 -19.49
N LEU A 585 22.68 3.99 -19.13
CA LEU A 585 23.00 2.99 -18.11
C LEU A 585 24.03 3.56 -17.15
N THR A 586 23.70 3.58 -15.86
CA THR A 586 24.56 4.23 -14.86
C THR A 586 25.49 3.19 -14.24
N TYR A 587 26.79 3.47 -14.30
CA TYR A 587 27.85 2.57 -13.81
C TYR A 587 28.69 3.17 -12.67
N GLY A 588 28.39 4.39 -12.24
CA GLY A 588 29.05 4.97 -11.07
C GLY A 588 28.31 6.15 -10.48
N LEU A 589 28.38 6.26 -9.16
CA LEU A 589 27.82 7.34 -8.35
C LEU A 589 28.91 7.89 -7.44
N ARG A 590 28.86 9.20 -7.16
CA ARG A 590 29.71 9.81 -6.14
C ARG A 590 29.23 9.41 -4.75
N GLY A 591 30.12 9.42 -3.78
CA GLY A 591 29.75 9.41 -2.37
C GLY A 591 29.51 10.83 -1.86
N VAL A 592 29.09 10.96 -0.60
CA VAL A 592 28.98 12.25 0.07
C VAL A 592 29.30 12.13 1.57
N VAL A 593 29.93 13.16 2.11
CA VAL A 593 30.03 13.41 3.56
C VAL A 593 29.36 14.75 3.83
N HIS A 594 28.29 14.75 4.63
CA HIS A 594 27.62 15.96 5.10
C HIS A 594 28.13 16.34 6.49
N ALA A 595 28.50 17.60 6.67
CA ALA A 595 29.06 18.08 7.93
C ALA A 595 28.60 19.48 8.32
N ASN A 596 28.56 19.73 9.63
CA ASN A 596 28.44 21.06 10.22
C ASN A 596 29.78 21.43 10.88
N ILE A 597 30.27 22.65 10.62
CA ILE A 597 31.34 23.27 11.41
C ILE A 597 30.68 24.34 12.28
N VAL A 598 30.85 24.25 13.60
CA VAL A 598 30.23 25.15 14.57
C VAL A 598 31.31 25.77 15.45
N VAL A 599 31.42 27.09 15.42
CA VAL A 599 32.29 27.85 16.34
C VAL A 599 31.39 28.60 17.33
N SER A 600 31.66 28.46 18.63
CA SER A 600 30.90 29.11 19.71
C SER A 600 31.83 29.80 20.71
N SER A 601 31.46 30.99 21.17
CA SER A 601 32.13 31.70 22.26
C SER A 601 31.46 31.43 23.60
N ASN A 602 32.23 31.61 24.67
CA ASN A 602 31.73 31.66 26.04
C ASN A 602 31.11 33.03 26.39
N GLN A 603 31.32 34.05 25.55
CA GLN A 603 30.72 35.38 25.71
C GLN A 603 29.28 35.42 25.16
N PRO A 604 28.43 36.35 25.62
CA PRO A 604 27.15 36.65 24.99
C PRO A 604 27.35 37.32 23.61
N ASP A 605 26.26 37.69 22.94
CA ASP A 605 26.35 38.54 21.76
C ASP A 605 26.85 39.95 22.16
N LEU A 606 27.84 40.47 21.43
CA LEU A 606 28.54 41.72 21.74
C LEU A 606 28.27 42.81 20.69
N HIS A 607 28.53 44.07 21.02
CA HIS A 607 28.35 45.19 20.11
C HIS A 607 29.67 45.52 19.41
N SER A 608 29.78 45.24 18.11
CA SER A 608 31.01 45.40 17.31
C SER A 608 31.71 46.77 17.43
N GLY A 609 30.94 47.86 17.59
CA GLY A 609 31.51 49.21 17.77
C GLY A 609 32.01 49.54 19.19
N ILE A 610 31.75 48.67 20.18
CA ILE A 610 32.17 48.84 21.59
C ILE A 610 33.20 47.77 21.96
N ASP A 611 32.89 46.51 21.62
CA ASP A 611 33.66 45.33 22.02
C ASP A 611 34.63 44.84 20.94
N GLY A 612 34.43 45.26 19.68
CA GLY A 612 35.25 44.85 18.54
C GLY A 612 36.69 45.32 18.70
N SER A 613 37.62 44.37 18.83
CA SER A 613 39.03 44.63 19.05
C SER A 613 39.90 43.49 18.52
N SER A 614 41.19 43.75 18.30
CA SER A 614 42.14 42.72 17.84
C SER A 614 42.46 41.65 18.91
N LEU A 615 41.95 41.81 20.14
CA LEU A 615 42.11 40.87 21.26
C LEU A 615 40.87 39.99 21.47
N LEU A 616 39.80 40.22 20.70
CA LEU A 616 38.56 39.44 20.77
C LEU A 616 38.57 38.35 19.70
N ASP A 617 38.34 37.11 20.14
CA ASP A 617 38.13 35.96 19.27
C ASP A 617 36.66 35.92 18.83
N GLU A 618 36.38 36.32 17.60
CA GLU A 618 35.02 36.39 17.06
C GLU A 618 34.63 35.08 16.34
N PRO A 619 33.56 34.37 16.77
CA PRO A 619 33.21 33.06 16.21
C PRO A 619 33.05 33.01 14.68
N LEU A 620 32.54 34.10 14.07
CA LEU A 620 32.39 34.20 12.62
C LEU A 620 33.73 34.38 11.89
N LYS A 621 34.65 35.14 12.49
CA LYS A 621 36.01 35.37 11.97
C LYS A 621 36.79 34.06 11.98
N ASP A 622 36.78 33.36 13.10
CA ASP A 622 37.46 32.07 13.26
C ASP A 622 36.90 31.01 12.30
N LEU A 623 35.56 30.93 12.17
CA LEU A 623 34.91 30.06 11.20
C LEU A 623 35.31 30.39 9.75
N THR A 624 35.41 31.68 9.41
CA THR A 624 35.78 32.14 8.05
C THR A 624 37.24 31.82 7.74
N LEU A 625 38.14 32.03 8.71
CA LEU A 625 39.55 31.64 8.58
C LEU A 625 39.69 30.13 8.40
N LEU A 626 39.01 29.33 9.25
CA LEU A 626 39.01 27.87 9.16
C LEU A 626 38.50 27.37 7.81
N LEU A 627 37.37 27.88 7.31
CA LEU A 627 36.84 27.53 5.99
C LEU A 627 37.82 27.85 4.86
N GLY A 628 38.57 28.95 4.97
CA GLY A 628 39.63 29.32 4.04
C GLY A 628 40.83 28.36 4.01
N THR A 629 41.07 27.58 5.07
CA THR A 629 42.10 26.53 5.08
C THR A 629 41.64 25.26 4.36
N ILE A 630 40.33 24.97 4.34
CA ILE A 630 39.76 23.71 3.84
C ILE A 630 39.63 23.72 2.31
N VAL A 631 39.32 24.88 1.71
CA VAL A 631 39.08 25.04 0.27
C VAL A 631 40.11 25.99 -0.35
N GLY A 632 40.96 25.45 -1.23
CA GLY A 632 41.95 26.20 -1.99
C GLY A 632 41.40 26.80 -3.29
N PRO A 633 42.29 27.44 -4.09
CA PRO A 633 41.94 28.03 -5.38
C PRO A 633 41.23 27.03 -6.31
N LYS A 634 40.25 27.52 -7.09
CA LYS A 634 39.39 26.72 -7.98
C LYS A 634 38.58 25.60 -7.29
N GLY A 635 38.44 25.63 -5.95
CA GLY A 635 37.67 24.63 -5.21
C GLY A 635 38.44 23.36 -4.87
N ALA A 636 39.78 23.36 -4.99
CA ALA A 636 40.62 22.26 -4.55
C ALA A 636 40.43 22.00 -3.04
N ILE A 637 40.29 20.73 -2.65
CA ILE A 637 40.13 20.34 -1.24
C ILE A 637 41.54 20.15 -0.66
N ASN A 638 41.87 20.88 0.41
CA ASN A 638 43.23 20.97 0.96
C ASN A 638 43.55 19.89 2.02
N LEU A 639 42.69 18.89 2.20
CA LEU A 639 42.92 17.81 3.17
C LEU A 639 44.18 16.99 2.76
N PRO A 640 45.13 16.73 3.68
CA PRO A 640 46.32 15.94 3.38
C PRO A 640 45.99 14.55 2.84
N GLY A 641 46.61 14.15 1.73
CA GLY A 641 46.40 12.84 1.09
C GLY A 641 45.02 12.61 0.48
N PHE A 642 44.14 13.62 0.45
CA PHE A 642 42.75 13.47 0.01
C PHE A 642 42.62 13.05 -1.48
N HIS A 643 43.53 13.51 -2.34
CA HIS A 643 43.52 13.23 -3.78
C HIS A 643 44.29 11.97 -4.18
N ASP A 644 45.14 11.44 -3.30
CA ASP A 644 45.99 10.27 -3.53
C ASP A 644 45.25 9.00 -3.98
N PRO A 645 44.04 8.64 -3.45
CA PRO A 645 43.34 7.43 -3.88
C PRO A 645 42.57 7.58 -5.20
N ILE A 646 42.48 8.78 -5.79
CA ILE A 646 41.64 9.04 -6.97
C ILE A 646 42.19 8.30 -8.20
N LEU A 647 41.33 7.50 -8.85
CA LEU A 647 41.67 6.74 -10.04
C LEU A 647 42.00 7.65 -11.24
N SER A 648 43.14 7.39 -11.88
CA SER A 648 43.55 8.02 -13.13
C SER A 648 42.60 7.69 -14.28
N LEU A 649 42.27 8.67 -15.13
CA LEU A 649 41.43 8.48 -16.32
C LEU A 649 41.99 7.40 -17.25
N THR A 650 41.20 6.37 -17.53
CA THR A 650 41.57 5.32 -18.49
C THR A 650 41.14 5.67 -19.92
N PRO A 651 41.78 5.12 -20.98
CA PRO A 651 41.34 5.33 -22.36
C PRO A 651 39.90 4.85 -22.63
N ALA A 652 39.48 3.75 -21.99
CA ALA A 652 38.12 3.22 -22.11
C ALA A 652 37.08 4.13 -21.44
N GLU A 653 37.41 4.70 -20.27
CA GLU A 653 36.58 5.69 -19.59
C GLU A 653 36.47 6.99 -20.41
N LYS A 654 37.59 7.49 -20.96
CA LYS A 654 37.59 8.65 -21.86
C LYS A 654 36.68 8.42 -23.07
N ALA A 655 36.75 7.25 -23.71
CA ALA A 655 35.91 6.93 -24.86
C ALA A 655 34.39 6.93 -24.53
N ARG A 656 34.01 6.59 -23.28
CA ARG A 656 32.61 6.71 -22.82
C ARG A 656 32.20 8.18 -22.67
N TYR A 657 33.08 9.03 -22.13
CA TYR A 657 32.82 10.48 -22.08
C TYR A 657 32.75 11.12 -23.48
N ASP A 658 33.64 10.73 -24.39
CA ASP A 658 33.63 11.20 -25.79
C ASP A 658 32.29 10.84 -26.46
N ALA A 659 31.78 9.61 -26.26
CA ALA A 659 30.47 9.18 -26.78
C ALA A 659 29.26 9.96 -26.19
N ILE A 660 29.33 10.36 -24.91
CA ILE A 660 28.32 11.24 -24.29
C ILE A 660 28.36 12.63 -24.92
N ALA A 661 29.56 13.16 -25.16
CA ALA A 661 29.75 14.47 -25.79
C ALA A 661 29.23 14.45 -27.25
N GLU A 662 29.52 13.41 -28.04
CA GLU A 662 28.98 13.25 -29.40
C GLU A 662 27.44 13.27 -29.43
N ALA A 663 26.80 12.62 -28.45
CA ALA A 663 25.35 12.53 -28.38
C ALA A 663 24.65 13.82 -27.93
N LEU A 664 25.18 14.50 -26.91
CA LEU A 664 24.49 15.61 -26.23
C LEU A 664 24.91 17.00 -26.72
N LEU A 665 26.17 17.19 -27.15
CA LEU A 665 26.69 18.50 -27.57
C LEU A 665 25.85 19.18 -28.68
N PRO A 666 25.27 18.48 -29.67
CA PRO A 666 24.44 19.12 -30.70
C PRO A 666 23.21 19.87 -30.16
N HIS A 667 22.73 19.51 -28.97
CA HIS A 667 21.54 20.09 -28.33
C HIS A 667 21.88 20.89 -27.07
N HIS A 668 23.15 21.00 -26.70
CA HIS A 668 23.56 21.63 -25.45
C HIS A 668 23.48 23.18 -25.54
N PRO A 669 22.78 23.88 -24.62
CA PRO A 669 22.44 25.29 -24.79
C PRO A 669 23.62 26.26 -24.60
N GLU A 670 24.59 25.91 -23.74
CA GLU A 670 25.63 26.84 -23.28
C GLU A 670 27.03 26.49 -23.82
N ILE A 671 27.52 25.30 -23.50
CA ILE A 671 28.82 24.79 -23.93
C ILE A 671 28.73 24.25 -25.36
N LYS A 672 29.56 24.77 -26.27
CA LYS A 672 29.67 24.34 -27.68
C LYS A 672 31.00 23.67 -28.04
N ASN A 673 31.98 23.72 -27.12
CA ASN A 673 33.27 23.06 -27.30
C ASN A 673 33.21 21.63 -26.71
N PHE A 674 33.58 20.64 -27.52
CA PHE A 674 33.61 19.22 -27.17
C PHE A 674 34.51 18.90 -25.97
N GLU A 675 35.71 19.46 -25.94
CA GLU A 675 36.69 19.21 -24.87
C GLU A 675 36.21 19.83 -23.55
N SER A 676 35.73 21.08 -23.58
CA SER A 676 35.20 21.76 -22.39
C SER A 676 33.93 21.12 -21.84
N PHE A 677 33.09 20.52 -22.71
CA PHE A 677 31.92 19.75 -22.26
C PHE A 677 32.34 18.45 -21.57
N THR A 678 33.29 17.72 -22.18
CA THR A 678 33.89 16.49 -21.64
C THR A 678 34.53 16.75 -20.27
N GLU A 679 35.34 17.80 -20.15
CA GLU A 679 35.99 18.23 -18.90
C GLU A 679 34.96 18.60 -17.81
N SER A 680 33.87 19.31 -18.19
CA SER A 680 32.76 19.63 -17.28
C SER A 680 32.05 18.37 -16.75
N LEU A 681 31.80 17.37 -17.59
CA LEU A 681 31.23 16.08 -17.15
C LEU A 681 32.21 15.31 -16.24
N MET A 682 33.51 15.34 -16.53
CA MET A 682 34.53 14.73 -15.68
C MET A 682 34.55 15.38 -14.29
N HIS A 683 34.54 16.71 -14.20
CA HIS A 683 34.49 17.42 -12.92
C HIS A 683 33.20 17.15 -12.13
N ARG A 684 32.07 16.91 -12.81
CA ARG A 684 30.78 16.62 -12.15
C ARG A 684 30.66 15.20 -11.60
N TRP A 685 31.35 14.21 -12.20
CA TRP A 685 31.10 12.79 -11.90
C TRP A 685 32.32 12.00 -11.40
N ARG A 686 33.55 12.38 -11.77
CA ARG A 686 34.78 11.64 -11.38
C ARG A 686 35.80 12.45 -10.59
N GLU A 687 35.58 13.75 -10.40
CA GLU A 687 36.34 14.57 -9.47
C GLU A 687 35.54 14.84 -8.18
N PRO A 688 36.20 14.91 -7.01
CA PRO A 688 35.57 15.32 -5.76
C PRO A 688 35.29 16.82 -5.76
N SER A 689 34.32 17.24 -4.94
CA SER A 689 33.93 18.65 -4.84
C SER A 689 33.36 18.99 -3.47
N LEU A 690 33.80 20.10 -2.87
CA LEU A 690 33.25 20.61 -1.60
C LEU A 690 32.30 21.79 -1.87
N THR A 691 31.14 21.79 -1.23
CA THR A 691 30.16 22.88 -1.29
C THR A 691 29.79 23.34 0.11
N ILE A 692 29.96 24.64 0.38
CA ILE A 692 29.43 25.30 1.58
C ILE A 692 28.01 25.75 1.24
N HIS A 693 27.01 25.16 1.89
CA HIS A 693 25.59 25.40 1.56
C HIS A 693 25.05 26.67 2.21
N CYS A 694 25.39 26.89 3.48
CA CYS A 694 24.99 28.07 4.22
C CYS A 694 25.94 28.35 5.39
N ILE A 695 25.96 29.61 5.84
CA ILE A 695 26.53 30.03 7.11
C ILE A 695 25.40 30.69 7.90
N ASP A 696 25.00 30.08 9.01
CA ASP A 696 23.98 30.61 9.92
C ASP A 696 24.62 31.33 11.11
N ILE A 697 24.16 32.55 11.34
CA ILE A 697 24.62 33.46 12.39
C ILE A 697 23.36 33.95 13.10
N PRO A 698 22.95 33.34 14.23
CA PRO A 698 21.62 33.55 14.81
C PRO A 698 21.29 35.02 15.09
N SER A 699 22.27 35.81 15.51
CA SER A 699 22.09 37.17 16.02
C SER A 699 22.12 38.24 14.90
N CYS A 700 22.77 37.96 13.77
CA CYS A 700 22.87 38.90 12.65
C CYS A 700 21.56 39.06 11.84
N LYS A 701 20.53 38.24 12.09
CA LYS A 701 19.23 38.32 11.39
C LYS A 701 18.41 39.59 11.72
N LYS A 702 18.86 40.42 12.68
CA LYS A 702 18.17 41.64 13.13
C LYS A 702 19.05 42.89 13.26
N SER A 703 20.38 42.75 13.32
CA SER A 703 21.31 43.87 13.46
C SER A 703 22.64 43.56 12.76
N THR A 704 23.20 44.55 12.08
CA THR A 704 24.51 44.47 11.41
C THR A 704 25.68 44.83 12.34
N THR A 705 25.42 45.38 13.53
CA THR A 705 26.46 45.81 14.48
C THR A 705 26.74 44.80 15.60
N THR A 706 26.23 43.57 15.50
CA THR A 706 26.32 42.55 16.54
C THR A 706 27.36 41.47 16.20
N ILE A 707 28.33 41.25 17.09
CA ILE A 707 29.20 40.08 17.08
C ILE A 707 28.40 38.93 17.70
N SER A 708 28.07 37.92 16.90
CA SER A 708 27.31 36.75 17.37
C SER A 708 28.19 35.80 18.17
N ARG A 709 27.70 35.32 19.31
CA ARG A 709 28.35 34.29 20.14
C ARG A 709 28.51 32.93 19.45
N LYS A 710 27.88 32.73 18.29
CA LYS A 710 27.89 31.47 17.56
C LYS A 710 27.82 31.69 16.05
N ALA A 711 28.60 30.93 15.30
CA ALA A 711 28.51 30.81 13.86
C ALA A 711 28.52 29.31 13.46
N LYS A 712 27.70 28.93 12.49
CA LYS A 712 27.62 27.56 11.95
C LYS A 712 27.72 27.57 10.44
N ALA A 713 28.65 26.83 9.87
CA ALA A 713 28.64 26.49 8.44
C ALA A 713 28.08 25.07 8.25
N SER A 714 27.22 24.89 7.25
CA SER A 714 26.75 23.56 6.81
C SER A 714 27.31 23.28 5.43
N LEU A 715 27.99 22.15 5.23
CA LEU A 715 28.70 21.82 4.00
C LEU A 715 28.55 20.35 3.61
N SER A 716 28.91 20.03 2.37
CA SER A 716 29.09 18.67 1.90
C SER A 716 30.36 18.50 1.10
N ILE A 717 30.95 17.31 1.19
CA ILE A 717 32.11 16.87 0.42
C ILE A 717 31.62 15.71 -0.45
N ARG A 718 31.54 15.91 -1.76
CA ARG A 718 31.32 14.82 -2.72
C ARG A 718 32.65 14.12 -2.96
N ILE A 719 32.63 12.80 -2.78
CA ILE A 719 33.79 11.92 -2.88
C ILE A 719 33.63 10.95 -4.04
N VAL A 720 34.73 10.37 -4.52
CA VAL A 720 34.79 9.57 -5.75
C VAL A 720 35.36 8.17 -5.46
N PRO A 721 35.18 7.18 -6.35
CA PRO A 721 35.61 5.81 -6.11
C PRO A 721 37.06 5.69 -5.60
N ASN A 722 37.29 4.73 -4.71
CA ASN A 722 38.46 4.56 -3.83
C ASN A 722 38.58 5.50 -2.62
N GLN A 723 37.72 6.51 -2.46
CA GLN A 723 37.61 7.25 -1.19
C GLN A 723 36.54 6.61 -0.29
N GLU A 724 36.92 6.14 0.90
CA GLU A 724 35.96 5.64 1.91
C GLU A 724 35.35 6.79 2.70
N SER A 725 34.02 6.83 2.81
CA SER A 725 33.29 7.98 3.38
C SER A 725 33.62 8.23 4.85
N ASN A 726 33.74 7.18 5.66
CA ASN A 726 34.11 7.27 7.07
C ASN A 726 35.54 7.79 7.27
N LYS A 727 36.49 7.34 6.43
CA LYS A 727 37.88 7.82 6.48
C LYS A 727 37.96 9.31 6.13
N VAL A 728 37.27 9.74 5.06
CA VAL A 728 37.22 11.17 4.69
C VAL A 728 36.59 12.01 5.79
N ALA A 729 35.56 11.50 6.47
CA ALA A 729 34.93 12.18 7.60
C ALA A 729 35.89 12.33 8.81
N GLU A 730 36.67 11.29 9.13
CA GLU A 730 37.71 11.33 10.17
C GLU A 730 38.85 12.30 9.80
N ASP A 731 39.41 12.18 8.59
CA ASP A 731 40.47 13.05 8.08
C ASP A 731 40.02 14.53 8.08
N PHE A 732 38.74 14.80 7.75
CA PHE A 732 38.13 16.13 7.81
C PHE A 732 37.99 16.68 9.23
N ILE A 733 37.53 15.87 10.20
CA ILE A 733 37.45 16.28 11.61
C ILE A 733 38.84 16.61 12.14
N ASN A 734 39.82 15.74 11.90
CA ASN A 734 41.20 15.90 12.36
C ASN A 734 41.85 17.15 11.77
N TYR A 735 41.68 17.38 10.46
CA TYR A 735 42.18 18.60 9.79
C TYR A 735 41.54 19.87 10.35
N ALA A 736 40.22 19.90 10.51
CA ALA A 736 39.51 21.06 11.04
C ALA A 736 39.92 21.37 12.50
N GLN A 737 40.13 20.36 13.34
CA GLN A 737 40.63 20.53 14.70
C GLN A 737 42.07 21.05 14.74
N ALA A 738 42.95 20.54 13.89
CA ALA A 738 44.33 21.00 13.78
C ALA A 738 44.40 22.48 13.34
N GLN A 739 43.73 22.83 12.24
CA GLN A 739 43.73 24.19 11.70
C GLN A 739 43.04 25.20 12.64
N PHE A 740 42.01 24.80 13.39
CA PHE A 740 41.41 25.67 14.41
C PHE A 740 42.34 25.89 15.61
N SER A 741 43.14 24.87 15.98
CA SER A 741 44.14 25.01 17.06
C SER A 741 45.23 26.03 16.72
N GLU A 742 45.63 26.12 15.44
CA GLU A 742 46.59 27.12 14.95
C GLU A 742 46.09 28.56 15.07
N LEU A 743 44.78 28.80 15.13
CA LEU A 743 44.21 30.13 15.36
C LEU A 743 44.47 30.66 16.79
N ASN A 744 44.80 29.77 17.74
CA ASN A 744 44.98 30.10 19.18
C ASN A 744 43.77 30.81 19.82
N SER A 745 42.57 30.57 19.27
CA SER A 745 41.31 31.17 19.72
C SER A 745 40.78 30.56 21.03
N GLN A 746 40.16 31.38 21.87
CA GLN A 746 39.42 30.96 23.07
C GLN A 746 38.03 30.39 22.77
N ASN A 747 37.57 30.45 21.52
CA ASN A 747 36.29 29.87 21.11
C ASN A 747 36.37 28.34 21.02
N THR A 748 35.22 27.67 21.09
CA THR A 748 35.12 26.22 20.97
C THR A 748 34.66 25.82 19.57
N LEU A 749 35.39 24.91 18.92
CA LEU A 749 34.99 24.25 17.69
C LEU A 749 34.20 22.96 18.00
N THR A 750 33.16 22.71 17.21
CA THR A 750 32.48 21.41 17.11
C THR A 750 32.29 21.07 15.64
N VAL A 751 32.70 19.86 15.23
CA VAL A 751 32.48 19.32 13.89
C VAL A 751 31.51 18.15 14.01
N GLU A 752 30.35 18.27 13.36
CA GLU A 752 29.27 17.27 13.41
C GLU A 752 29.15 16.62 12.02
N ILE A 753 29.32 15.31 11.91
CA ILE A 753 29.01 14.58 10.66
C ILE A 753 27.54 14.19 10.71
N THR A 754 26.74 14.70 9.76
CA THR A 754 25.28 14.48 9.75
C THR A 754 24.83 13.35 8.82
N GLY A 755 25.71 12.85 7.95
CA GLY A 755 25.44 11.71 7.09
C GLY A 755 26.63 11.38 6.18
N THR A 756 26.78 10.11 5.83
CA THR A 756 27.82 9.60 4.93
C THR A 756 27.23 8.61 3.92
N ALA A 757 27.79 8.61 2.71
CA ALA A 757 27.51 7.63 1.68
C ALA A 757 28.82 7.29 0.94
N ASP A 758 29.15 6.00 0.82
CA ASP A 758 30.28 5.55 0.02
C ASP A 758 30.02 5.80 -1.48
N PRO A 759 31.07 6.11 -2.27
CA PRO A 759 30.98 6.13 -3.73
C PRO A 759 30.79 4.71 -4.27
N TRP A 760 30.17 4.61 -5.45
CA TRP A 760 29.99 3.35 -6.16
C TRP A 760 30.56 3.41 -7.58
N LEU A 761 31.17 2.31 -8.01
CA LEU A 761 31.69 2.12 -9.36
C LEU A 761 31.50 0.65 -9.74
N GLY A 762 30.53 0.38 -10.61
CA GLY A 762 30.34 -0.91 -11.25
C GLY A 762 31.29 -1.11 -12.42
N ASP A 763 31.54 -2.38 -12.75
CA ASP A 763 32.26 -2.79 -13.95
C ASP A 763 31.32 -2.78 -15.17
N PRO A 764 31.46 -1.85 -16.14
CA PRO A 764 30.53 -1.73 -17.26
C PRO A 764 30.67 -2.83 -18.31
N ASP A 765 31.72 -3.66 -18.22
CA ASP A 765 32.08 -4.65 -19.23
C ASP A 765 31.75 -6.10 -18.75
N ASN A 766 30.97 -6.23 -17.67
CA ASN A 766 30.52 -7.50 -17.11
C ASN A 766 29.22 -8.05 -17.77
N GLU A 767 28.90 -9.32 -17.49
CA GLU A 767 27.73 -10.03 -18.03
C GLU A 767 26.39 -9.30 -17.74
N LEU A 768 26.30 -8.63 -16.59
CA LEU A 768 25.09 -7.92 -16.13
C LEU A 768 24.84 -6.66 -16.97
N PHE A 769 25.86 -5.83 -17.18
CA PHE A 769 25.77 -4.65 -18.05
C PHE A 769 25.57 -5.03 -19.52
N GLU A 770 26.20 -6.09 -20.01
CA GLU A 770 25.96 -6.58 -21.37
C GLU A 770 24.49 -7.02 -21.56
N ALA A 771 23.97 -7.84 -20.64
CA ALA A 771 22.58 -8.29 -20.67
C ALA A 771 21.60 -7.10 -20.59
N LEU A 772 21.83 -6.15 -19.69
CA LEU A 772 21.01 -4.96 -19.54
C LEU A 772 21.07 -4.06 -20.78
N SER A 773 22.25 -3.89 -21.39
CA SER A 773 22.40 -3.15 -22.65
C SER A 773 21.68 -3.82 -23.81
N ARG A 774 21.69 -5.16 -23.90
CA ARG A 774 20.90 -5.90 -24.90
C ARG A 774 19.40 -5.69 -24.68
N ALA A 775 18.92 -5.80 -23.44
CA ALA A 775 17.51 -5.61 -23.09
C ALA A 775 17.02 -4.20 -23.45
N VAL A 776 17.78 -3.16 -23.08
CA VAL A 776 17.49 -1.76 -23.45
C VAL A 776 17.43 -1.59 -24.97
N THR A 777 18.44 -2.07 -25.71
CA THR A 777 18.46 -1.94 -27.18
C THR A 777 17.28 -2.66 -27.84
N LEU A 778 16.90 -3.84 -27.36
CA LEU A 778 15.75 -4.59 -27.89
C LEU A 778 14.43 -3.85 -27.69
N THR A 779 14.19 -3.30 -26.48
CA THR A 779 12.95 -2.58 -26.16
C THR A 779 12.83 -1.28 -26.95
N TRP A 780 13.85 -0.42 -26.90
CA TRP A 780 13.80 0.90 -27.55
C TRP A 780 13.86 0.81 -29.08
N THR A 781 14.61 -0.14 -29.67
CA THR A 781 14.63 -0.31 -31.14
C THR A 781 13.30 -0.84 -31.68
N LYS A 782 12.57 -1.72 -30.97
CA LYS A 782 11.25 -2.19 -31.41
C LYS A 782 10.28 -1.02 -31.58
N GLN A 783 10.23 -0.10 -30.62
CA GLN A 783 9.32 1.04 -30.66
C GLN A 783 9.68 2.11 -31.69
N GLY A 784 10.97 2.38 -31.89
CA GLY A 784 11.42 3.33 -32.93
C GLY A 784 10.94 2.96 -34.34
N ASN A 785 10.69 1.66 -34.58
CA ASN A 785 10.10 1.16 -35.82
C ASN A 785 8.55 1.16 -35.80
N ALA A 786 7.91 0.87 -34.66
CA ALA A 786 6.43 0.90 -34.54
C ALA A 786 5.84 2.28 -34.81
N ASN A 787 6.54 3.35 -34.40
CA ASN A 787 6.15 4.74 -34.70
C ASN A 787 6.21 5.09 -36.21
N GLN A 788 6.70 4.20 -37.08
CA GLN A 788 6.68 4.38 -38.55
C GLN A 788 5.48 3.71 -39.24
N GLU A 789 4.69 2.87 -38.56
CA GLU A 789 3.54 2.19 -39.18
C GLU A 789 2.38 3.16 -39.50
N TYR A 790 2.27 4.27 -38.75
CA TYR A 790 1.22 5.26 -38.91
C TYR A 790 1.72 6.53 -39.61
N ASN A 791 1.67 6.53 -40.93
CA ASN A 791 2.04 7.69 -41.76
C ASN A 791 0.92 8.74 -41.80
N TYR A 792 0.57 9.30 -40.64
CA TYR A 792 -0.34 10.44 -40.55
C TYR A 792 0.30 11.69 -41.19
N PRO A 793 -0.48 12.57 -41.85
CA PRO A 793 0.06 13.84 -42.30
C PRO A 793 0.63 14.60 -41.09
N PRO A 794 1.82 15.21 -41.20
CA PRO A 794 2.43 15.90 -40.09
C PRO A 794 1.47 16.98 -39.60
N LEU A 795 1.21 16.99 -38.28
CA LEU A 795 0.47 18.08 -37.64
C LEU A 795 1.11 19.39 -38.08
N ASN A 796 0.35 20.20 -38.82
CA ASN A 796 0.75 21.56 -39.17
C ASN A 796 1.02 22.29 -37.85
N LYS A 797 2.29 22.39 -37.44
CA LYS A 797 2.70 23.19 -36.31
C LYS A 797 2.09 24.58 -36.52
N PRO A 798 1.20 25.05 -35.64
CA PRO A 798 0.69 26.40 -35.77
C PRO A 798 1.92 27.32 -35.81
N GLN A 799 2.06 28.10 -36.89
CA GLN A 799 3.04 29.18 -36.87
C GLN A 799 2.67 30.07 -35.70
N LEU A 800 3.48 30.05 -34.64
CA LEU A 800 3.42 30.99 -33.53
C LEU A 800 3.79 32.38 -34.06
N ARG A 801 2.83 32.96 -34.80
CA ARG A 801 2.78 34.39 -35.08
C ARG A 801 2.46 35.06 -33.76
N CYS A 802 3.51 35.48 -33.05
CA CYS A 802 3.39 36.46 -31.98
C CYS A 802 2.63 37.67 -32.55
N ARG A 803 1.35 37.81 -32.21
CA ARG A 803 0.61 39.05 -32.40
C ARG A 803 0.79 39.90 -31.13
N PRO A 804 1.14 41.19 -31.26
CA PRO A 804 1.21 42.08 -30.11
C PRO A 804 -0.15 42.18 -29.40
N ALA A 805 -0.13 42.37 -28.09
CA ALA A 805 -1.33 42.65 -27.32
C ALA A 805 -1.98 43.97 -27.80
N PRO A 806 -3.31 44.04 -28.00
CA PRO A 806 -3.99 45.30 -28.29
C PRO A 806 -4.00 46.22 -27.06
N ILE A 807 -3.84 47.51 -27.32
CA ILE A 807 -3.83 48.57 -26.30
C ILE A 807 -5.16 49.35 -26.39
N HIS A 808 -5.83 49.49 -25.24
CA HIS A 808 -6.88 50.44 -24.85
C HIS A 808 -8.24 50.54 -25.59
N ALA A 809 -9.27 50.71 -24.73
CA ALA A 809 -10.42 51.63 -24.84
C ALA A 809 -11.57 51.27 -25.83
N ASP A 810 -12.85 51.56 -25.56
CA ASP A 810 -13.49 52.25 -24.40
C ASP A 810 -14.98 51.87 -24.32
N SER A 811 -15.56 51.84 -23.10
CA SER A 811 -17.01 51.98 -22.78
C SER A 811 -18.02 51.00 -23.44
N THR A 812 -19.25 50.77 -22.97
CA THR A 812 -20.12 51.43 -21.99
C THR A 812 -21.07 50.38 -21.37
N ASP A 813 -21.61 50.66 -20.18
CA ASP A 813 -22.98 50.35 -19.68
C ASP A 813 -23.60 48.93 -19.79
N ALA A 814 -24.35 48.43 -18.81
CA ALA A 814 -24.58 48.83 -17.41
C ALA A 814 -25.34 47.72 -16.66
N ALA A 815 -25.22 47.70 -15.32
CA ALA A 815 -26.24 47.34 -14.31
C ALA A 815 -26.97 45.96 -14.35
N HIS A 816 -27.45 45.37 -13.24
CA HIS A 816 -27.18 45.39 -11.79
C HIS A 816 -28.02 44.20 -11.21
N VAL A 817 -27.79 43.65 -10.00
CA VAL A 817 -28.48 43.97 -8.72
C VAL A 817 -28.13 42.78 -7.79
N VAL A 818 -27.31 42.91 -6.70
CA VAL A 818 -27.67 43.27 -5.28
C VAL A 818 -28.06 42.03 -4.45
N THR A 819 -27.71 41.78 -3.16
CA THR A 819 -26.92 42.46 -2.07
C THR A 819 -26.45 41.40 -1.04
N SER A 820 -25.44 41.61 -0.16
CA SER A 820 -25.49 42.38 1.11
C SER A 820 -24.10 42.27 1.80
N SER A 821 -23.35 43.34 2.11
CA SER A 821 -23.48 44.38 3.15
C SER A 821 -22.92 44.04 4.55
N SER A 822 -21.69 44.47 4.85
CA SER A 822 -21.38 45.31 6.03
C SER A 822 -19.90 45.76 6.06
N SER A 823 -19.67 47.01 6.44
CA SER A 823 -18.38 47.65 6.73
C SER A 823 -18.40 48.12 8.21
N PRO A 824 -17.30 48.60 8.88
CA PRO A 824 -16.56 49.79 8.40
C PRO A 824 -15.07 50.00 8.82
N LYS A 825 -14.46 51.00 8.16
CA LYS A 825 -13.37 51.91 8.61
C LYS A 825 -11.90 51.44 8.65
N SER A 826 -11.15 52.01 7.70
CA SER A 826 -9.70 52.32 7.74
C SER A 826 -9.40 53.59 8.57
N PRO A 827 -8.13 53.99 8.80
CA PRO A 827 -7.45 54.84 7.80
C PRO A 827 -5.93 54.66 7.60
N ALA A 828 -5.50 54.97 6.37
CA ALA A 828 -4.25 55.63 5.95
C ALA A 828 -2.86 55.02 6.26
N ALA A 829 -2.10 54.78 5.17
CA ALA A 829 -0.63 54.77 5.15
C ALA A 829 -0.12 55.59 3.94
N THR A 830 1.03 56.24 4.11
CA THR A 830 1.59 57.27 3.21
C THR A 830 2.65 56.73 2.23
N GLN A 831 2.99 57.55 1.22
CA GLN A 831 3.92 57.27 0.11
C GLN A 831 5.39 57.10 0.53
N LYS A 832 6.13 56.25 -0.22
CA LYS A 832 7.36 56.58 -1.01
C LYS A 832 7.88 55.29 -1.69
N GLN A 833 7.88 55.20 -3.02
CA GLN A 833 8.93 55.65 -3.96
C GLN A 833 10.24 54.85 -3.94
N HIS A 834 10.56 54.22 -5.07
CA HIS A 834 11.91 53.82 -5.48
C HIS A 834 12.12 54.25 -6.94
N ILE A 835 13.30 54.76 -7.27
CA ILE A 835 13.71 55.20 -8.63
C ILE A 835 14.88 54.31 -9.11
N PRO A 836 15.00 53.99 -10.41
CA PRO A 836 16.01 53.08 -10.94
C PRO A 836 17.18 53.79 -11.67
N THR A 837 18.23 53.03 -11.96
CA THR A 837 19.30 53.30 -12.95
C THR A 837 19.94 51.95 -13.36
N SER A 838 20.68 51.79 -14.46
CA SER A 838 20.68 52.39 -15.82
C SER A 838 21.76 51.65 -16.62
N SER A 839 21.56 51.37 -17.91
CA SER A 839 22.65 50.91 -18.80
C SER A 839 22.45 51.41 -20.23
N THR A 840 23.47 52.10 -20.76
CA THR A 840 23.38 52.92 -21.96
C THR A 840 23.69 52.15 -23.25
N LEU A 841 22.97 52.46 -24.34
CA LEU A 841 23.25 52.01 -25.71
C LEU A 841 24.13 53.03 -26.46
N VAL A 842 24.89 52.55 -27.46
CA VAL A 842 25.35 53.37 -28.59
C VAL A 842 25.24 52.53 -29.87
N ASP A 843 24.68 53.14 -30.92
CA ASP A 843 24.54 52.63 -32.28
C ASP A 843 24.58 53.87 -33.21
N PRO A 844 25.03 53.78 -34.48
CA PRO A 844 24.20 54.42 -35.51
C PRO A 844 24.20 53.79 -36.93
N SER A 845 22.98 53.55 -37.41
CA SER A 845 22.43 53.98 -38.72
C SER A 845 22.94 53.41 -40.07
N THR A 846 22.11 52.52 -40.64
CA THR A 846 21.47 52.57 -41.99
C THR A 846 22.24 52.96 -43.28
N THR A 847 22.11 52.16 -44.35
CA THR A 847 21.30 52.50 -45.57
C THR A 847 21.19 51.36 -46.63
N SER A 848 20.09 51.37 -47.41
CA SER A 848 19.82 50.87 -48.82
C SER A 848 20.82 49.98 -49.59
N SER A 849 20.45 49.09 -50.55
CA SER A 849 19.15 48.71 -51.15
C SER A 849 19.26 47.57 -52.19
N SER A 850 18.13 46.89 -52.45
CA SER A 850 17.62 46.39 -53.76
C SER A 850 18.30 45.25 -54.57
N ASN A 851 17.42 44.39 -55.08
CA ASN A 851 17.46 43.61 -56.34
C ASN A 851 18.44 42.42 -56.47
N GLY A 852 17.87 41.24 -56.72
CA GLY A 852 18.60 40.07 -57.22
C GLY A 852 18.33 39.80 -58.70
N ILE A 853 19.03 38.82 -59.28
CA ILE A 853 18.76 38.18 -60.59
C ILE A 853 19.52 36.83 -60.63
N LYS A 854 18.87 35.77 -61.11
CA LYS A 854 19.43 34.45 -61.53
C LYS A 854 19.91 34.54 -63.01
N PRO A 855 20.59 33.56 -63.68
CA PRO A 855 20.85 32.15 -63.35
C PRO A 855 22.24 31.56 -63.80
N THR A 856 22.35 30.22 -63.78
CA THR A 856 23.05 29.33 -64.76
C THR A 856 24.59 29.19 -64.87
N SER A 857 25.08 28.09 -64.28
CA SER A 857 25.99 27.04 -64.81
C SER A 857 26.85 27.22 -66.09
N THR A 858 28.14 26.86 -65.96
CA THR A 858 29.01 26.10 -66.90
C THR A 858 30.27 25.67 -66.08
N ARG A 859 30.70 24.39 -65.98
CA ARG A 859 31.50 23.56 -66.93
C ARG A 859 32.71 24.33 -67.48
N GLU A 860 33.98 23.89 -67.41
CA GLU A 860 34.69 22.58 -67.33
C GLU A 860 36.11 22.85 -66.74
N SER A 861 37.08 21.95 -66.49
CA SER A 861 37.28 20.53 -66.14
C SER A 861 38.81 20.26 -66.26
N GLN A 862 39.31 19.09 -65.80
CA GLN A 862 40.71 18.58 -65.86
C GLN A 862 41.69 19.05 -64.74
N GLY A 863 42.51 18.17 -64.13
CA GLY A 863 42.53 16.70 -64.20
C GLY A 863 43.77 16.03 -63.60
N SER A 864 43.57 14.90 -62.89
CA SER A 864 44.50 13.74 -62.74
C SER A 864 43.82 12.70 -61.84
N ALA A 865 43.31 11.59 -62.38
CA ALA A 865 44.04 10.36 -62.75
C ALA A 865 44.21 9.35 -61.59
N GLN A 866 43.10 8.70 -61.21
CA GLN A 866 43.12 7.33 -60.67
C GLN A 866 43.36 6.32 -61.79
N GLU A 867 43.85 5.12 -61.43
CA GLU A 867 43.50 3.76 -61.93
C GLU A 867 44.65 2.80 -61.49
N LYS A 868 44.52 1.49 -61.22
CA LYS A 868 43.49 0.42 -61.28
C LYS A 868 43.94 -0.67 -60.25
N ARG A 869 43.30 -1.81 -59.90
CA ARG A 869 42.15 -2.59 -60.41
C ARG A 869 41.68 -3.62 -59.35
N SER A 870 40.36 -3.79 -59.14
CA SER A 870 39.57 -5.07 -59.13
C SER A 870 39.98 -6.29 -58.28
N ARG A 871 39.11 -7.19 -57.78
CA ARG A 871 37.71 -7.64 -58.07
C ARG A 871 37.25 -8.43 -56.81
N SER A 872 36.01 -8.89 -56.57
CA SER A 872 34.80 -9.09 -57.39
C SER A 872 33.54 -9.15 -56.50
N ILE A 873 32.37 -8.83 -57.06
CA ILE A 873 31.05 -9.02 -56.43
C ILE A 873 30.50 -10.42 -56.77
N SER A 874 29.96 -11.12 -55.78
CA SER A 874 28.93 -12.16 -55.96
C SER A 874 27.81 -11.87 -54.94
N GLY A 875 26.63 -11.52 -55.41
CA GLY A 875 25.57 -11.00 -54.54
C GLY A 875 24.69 -12.07 -53.93
N GLN A 876 24.16 -11.77 -52.74
CA GLN A 876 22.80 -12.11 -52.34
C GLN A 876 22.19 -10.86 -51.70
N THR A 877 20.90 -10.65 -51.98
CA THR A 877 20.11 -9.51 -51.50
C THR A 877 19.61 -9.76 -50.09
N ASP A 878 19.87 -8.86 -49.16
CA ASP A 878 19.06 -8.71 -47.93
C ASP A 878 18.95 -7.23 -47.54
N GLY A 879 17.78 -6.84 -47.03
CA GLY A 879 17.33 -5.44 -46.97
C GLY A 879 17.53 -4.73 -45.63
N ASN A 880 17.27 -3.42 -45.65
CA ASN A 880 17.12 -2.50 -44.50
C ASN A 880 18.06 -2.74 -43.31
N VAL A 881 19.21 -2.06 -43.32
CA VAL A 881 20.01 -1.85 -42.11
C VAL A 881 19.17 -1.05 -41.10
N ARG A 882 18.69 -1.74 -40.06
CA ARG A 882 17.88 -1.15 -38.98
C ARG A 882 18.77 -0.32 -38.06
N ASN A 883 18.41 0.94 -37.81
CA ASN A 883 19.11 1.77 -36.82
C ASN A 883 18.81 1.24 -35.41
N LEU A 884 19.83 0.67 -34.76
CA LEU A 884 19.77 0.15 -33.39
C LEU A 884 19.97 1.30 -32.39
N ILE A 885 19.04 1.45 -31.44
CA ILE A 885 19.19 2.41 -30.32
C ILE A 885 20.01 1.71 -29.23
N LYS A 886 21.24 2.19 -28.99
CA LYS A 886 22.12 1.68 -27.92
C LYS A 886 22.09 2.62 -26.71
N PRO A 887 22.10 2.09 -25.47
CA PRO A 887 22.26 2.95 -24.31
C PRO A 887 23.67 3.55 -24.23
N ILE A 888 23.76 4.74 -23.64
CA ILE A 888 25.02 5.38 -23.31
C ILE A 888 25.38 5.08 -21.85
N TYR A 889 26.65 4.75 -21.59
CA TYR A 889 27.15 4.42 -20.25
C TYR A 889 27.57 5.69 -19.53
N ILE A 890 26.90 6.01 -18.42
CA ILE A 890 27.06 7.28 -17.70
C ILE A 890 27.51 7.06 -16.25
N ARG A 891 28.12 8.09 -15.66
CA ARG A 891 28.19 8.24 -14.20
C ARG A 891 27.27 9.38 -13.80
N GLU A 892 26.92 9.47 -12.52
CA GLU A 892 26.11 10.56 -12.02
C GLU A 892 26.70 11.22 -10.76
N GLY A 893 26.27 12.45 -10.52
CA GLY A 893 26.77 13.27 -9.40
C GLY A 893 26.09 13.01 -8.06
N GLY A 894 25.03 12.19 -8.04
CA GLY A 894 24.27 11.77 -6.86
C GLY A 894 24.95 10.64 -6.07
N SER A 895 24.27 10.15 -5.03
CA SER A 895 24.77 9.14 -4.08
C SER A 895 23.62 8.28 -3.60
N ILE A 896 23.76 6.95 -3.65
CA ILE A 896 22.80 5.99 -3.08
C ILE A 896 23.61 5.11 -2.11
N PRO A 897 23.49 5.29 -0.77
CA PRO A 897 24.34 4.60 0.21
C PRO A 897 24.31 3.08 0.10
N THR A 898 23.14 2.56 -0.28
CA THR A 898 22.79 1.15 -0.20
C THR A 898 23.47 0.27 -1.26
N ILE A 899 23.83 0.80 -2.43
CA ILE A 899 24.41 0.00 -3.53
C ILE A 899 25.71 -0.66 -3.08
N ARG A 900 26.65 0.13 -2.58
CA ARG A 900 27.97 -0.35 -2.18
C ARG A 900 27.90 -1.28 -0.97
N LEU A 901 26.89 -1.10 -0.11
CA LEU A 901 26.62 -2.01 0.99
C LEU A 901 26.13 -3.38 0.48
N LEU A 902 25.18 -3.41 -0.46
CA LEU A 902 24.67 -4.67 -1.02
C LEU A 902 25.76 -5.44 -1.76
N GLU A 903 26.61 -4.78 -2.54
CA GLU A 903 27.78 -5.43 -3.17
C GLU A 903 28.73 -6.04 -2.12
N LYS A 904 29.08 -5.29 -1.06
CA LYS A 904 29.94 -5.75 0.04
C LYS A 904 29.33 -6.94 0.79
N GLU A 905 28.00 -6.95 0.98
CA GLU A 905 27.32 -8.02 1.72
C GLU A 905 27.12 -9.29 0.90
N PHE A 906 26.76 -9.18 -0.39
CA PHE A 906 26.43 -10.35 -1.23
C PHE A 906 27.56 -10.83 -2.14
N GLY A 907 28.59 -10.01 -2.39
CA GLY A 907 29.66 -10.35 -3.34
C GLY A 907 29.22 -10.32 -4.81
N ALA A 908 28.08 -9.70 -5.10
CA ALA A 908 27.46 -9.62 -6.42
C ALA A 908 27.71 -8.24 -7.08
N PRO A 909 27.91 -8.16 -8.41
CA PRO A 909 27.93 -6.89 -9.13
C PRO A 909 26.55 -6.21 -9.13
N ALA A 910 26.55 -4.89 -8.99
CA ALA A 910 25.37 -4.06 -9.23
C ALA A 910 25.36 -3.45 -10.64
N ALA A 911 24.16 -3.19 -11.17
CA ALA A 911 23.96 -2.34 -12.34
C ALA A 911 22.71 -1.48 -12.17
N HIS A 912 22.81 -0.21 -12.55
CA HIS A 912 21.75 0.77 -12.36
C HIS A 912 21.05 1.08 -13.70
N LEU A 913 19.72 0.95 -13.72
CA LEU A 913 18.87 1.27 -14.87
C LEU A 913 18.12 2.61 -14.64
N PRO A 914 18.57 3.71 -15.28
CA PRO A 914 17.83 4.97 -15.34
C PRO A 914 16.43 4.79 -15.93
N CYS A 915 15.39 5.16 -15.17
CA CYS A 915 14.00 5.06 -15.60
C CYS A 915 13.40 6.42 -16.00
N GLY A 916 13.68 7.48 -15.23
CA GLY A 916 13.17 8.82 -15.54
C GLY A 916 14.00 9.54 -16.62
N GLN A 917 13.43 10.60 -17.16
CA GLN A 917 14.05 11.49 -18.14
C GLN A 917 14.70 12.71 -17.46
N ALA A 918 15.54 13.46 -18.18
CA ALA A 918 16.16 14.67 -17.62
C ALA A 918 15.11 15.73 -17.20
N SER A 919 13.98 15.81 -17.89
CA SER A 919 12.89 16.75 -17.60
C SER A 919 11.79 16.21 -16.65
N ASP A 920 12.04 15.11 -15.93
CA ASP A 920 11.07 14.50 -15.00
C ASP A 920 11.04 15.13 -13.59
N ASN A 921 11.95 16.06 -13.27
CA ASN A 921 11.96 16.84 -12.01
C ASN A 921 11.94 16.01 -10.71
N ALA A 922 12.70 14.91 -10.66
CA ALA A 922 12.84 14.08 -9.46
C ALA A 922 13.33 14.88 -8.23
N HIS A 923 12.84 14.51 -7.03
CA HIS A 923 12.81 15.29 -5.78
C HIS A 923 12.25 16.73 -5.86
N LEU A 924 12.06 17.33 -7.05
CA LEU A 924 11.65 18.73 -7.24
C LEU A 924 10.12 18.87 -7.38
N ASP A 925 9.67 20.11 -7.60
CA ASP A 925 8.25 20.42 -7.79
C ASP A 925 7.78 20.06 -9.21
N ASN A 926 6.57 19.55 -9.35
CA ASN A 926 6.04 18.96 -10.60
C ASN A 926 6.85 17.75 -11.09
N GLU A 927 7.28 16.90 -10.16
CA GLU A 927 7.79 15.58 -10.47
C GLU A 927 6.79 14.82 -11.35
N ARG A 928 7.34 14.18 -12.39
CA ARG A 928 6.59 13.40 -13.35
C ARG A 928 7.40 12.19 -13.80
N LEU A 929 6.74 11.26 -14.49
CA LEU A 929 7.38 10.17 -15.22
C LEU A 929 6.67 9.97 -16.55
N SER A 930 7.43 9.87 -17.64
CA SER A 930 6.91 9.45 -18.95
C SER A 930 6.30 8.05 -18.86
N ILE A 931 5.04 7.91 -19.28
CA ILE A 931 4.34 6.62 -19.28
C ILE A 931 5.05 5.60 -20.18
N GLN A 932 5.72 6.09 -21.23
CA GLN A 932 6.48 5.28 -22.15
C GLN A 932 7.76 4.73 -21.50
N ASN A 933 8.42 5.54 -20.66
CA ASN A 933 9.57 5.10 -19.89
C ASN A 933 9.16 4.03 -18.88
N LEU A 934 8.08 4.25 -18.12
CA LEU A 934 7.56 3.28 -17.14
C LEU A 934 7.29 1.90 -17.79
N TYR A 935 6.66 1.89 -18.97
CA TYR A 935 6.35 0.65 -19.69
C TYR A 935 7.60 -0.01 -20.28
N ASN A 936 8.53 0.77 -20.84
CA ASN A 936 9.78 0.23 -21.37
C ASN A 936 10.67 -0.35 -20.25
N SER A 937 10.70 0.27 -19.07
CA SER A 937 11.39 -0.28 -17.89
C SER A 937 10.83 -1.63 -17.48
N ARG A 938 9.50 -1.80 -17.42
CA ARG A 938 8.86 -3.11 -17.18
C ARG A 938 9.31 -4.16 -18.20
N GLU A 939 9.35 -3.84 -19.50
CA GLU A 939 9.82 -4.77 -20.53
C GLU A 939 11.32 -5.10 -20.41
N ILE A 940 12.17 -4.14 -20.04
CA ILE A 940 13.60 -4.36 -19.78
C ILE A 940 13.79 -5.33 -18.60
N PHE A 941 13.11 -5.09 -17.47
CA PHE A 941 13.13 -6.00 -16.32
C PHE A 941 12.61 -7.39 -16.68
N LYS A 942 11.58 -7.49 -17.54
CA LYS A 942 11.06 -8.79 -18.01
C LYS A 942 12.10 -9.56 -18.84
N SER A 943 12.92 -8.88 -19.65
CA SER A 943 14.06 -9.54 -20.32
C SER A 943 15.07 -10.06 -19.30
N MET A 944 15.47 -9.22 -18.33
CA MET A 944 16.45 -9.57 -17.30
C MET A 944 16.01 -10.76 -16.44
N PHE A 945 14.74 -10.79 -16.00
CA PHE A 945 14.21 -11.83 -15.12
C PHE A 945 13.85 -13.14 -15.85
N SER A 946 13.56 -13.09 -17.16
CA SER A 946 13.38 -14.30 -17.98
C SER A 946 14.71 -14.91 -18.45
N GLY A 947 15.79 -14.12 -18.48
CA GLY A 947 17.13 -14.58 -18.82
C GLY A 947 17.33 -14.87 -20.31
N ASN A 948 16.67 -14.10 -21.17
CA ASN A 948 16.85 -14.06 -22.63
C ASN A 948 17.79 -12.89 -23.01
#